data_AF-A0A662WDB9-F1
#
_entry.id   AF-A0A662WDB9-F1
#
_cell.length_a   1.000
_cell.length_b   1.000
_cell.length_c   1.000
_cell.angle_alpha   90.00
_cell.angle_beta   90.00
_cell.angle_gamma   90.00
#
_symmetry.space_group_name_H-M   'P 1'
#
loop_
_entity.id
_entity.type
_entity.pdbx_description
1 polymer ?
#
loop_
_entity_poly.entity_id
_entity_poly.type
_entity_poly.pdbx_seq_one_letter_code
_entity_poly.pdbx_strand_id
1 'polypeptide(L)'
;MKGEVKVSYQGMPGAYSEKATRQLLGSSVNVVAVGYPSFEEAFLAVEREEADFGVLPIQNSLGGSIHANYDLLLQYGLHIVGEYDLRVEHSLLALPGVSKTDIKTVISHPQALAQCAHTISTMGAQPRAEYDTAGSAKMLADNQWKDTAAVASDLAAEYYGLQVLERNIEDDEGNFTRFLLLSKKEDLGLDARAETEFKTSLVFSFMDSNEKGQLYKALSAFSLRDIDLAKIESRPWGHTAEQQYQETVGSSDFSLTAASARRKYSYLFYVDIIGHQTDENIINALRHLREFCKFVRVLGSYPTKGKLSGDVRKTLEAVGVYQANPTTASPAIAPQEHQPLRLTIGIYGFGNFGQFLAKTMFKTHQVRATSRTNYATVAAQLGCEYFPSTQLEQFFNGLDVLVLGVSILSFESVLNKIPKQFLEKLVIVDVLSVKTHPKQIMLKDLPESASILCTHPMFGPESGKYSWRGLPMMFEKVRVLSGEHSHVMDAFLRIFETEMCRMLEMTCESHDEYAASSQFLTHLTGRILSVQGVKNTPIDTRGFKNLVRLVEDTCKDSFDLFQGLYEFNPNSEQQIQKFRESLDEVTNLLVQKTPKRAQPTLPVASTTMAEKYPQNPLLGKIAPSKTVVIHGMAKQLEAEGKDVWSLCVGE
;
A
#
# COMPACT_ATOMS: atom_id res chain seq x y z
N MET A 1 -3.66 -27.30 37.37
CA MET A 1 -3.98 -26.29 36.35
C MET A 1 -2.75 -25.42 36.20
N LYS A 2 -2.16 -25.26 35.00
CA LYS A 2 -1.09 -24.29 34.79
C LYS A 2 -1.69 -22.91 35.11
N GLY A 3 -1.21 -22.27 36.18
CA GLY A 3 -1.74 -20.98 36.64
C GLY A 3 -1.19 -19.78 35.86
N GLU A 4 -0.12 -19.98 35.08
CA GLU A 4 0.59 -18.95 34.34
C GLU A 4 0.93 -19.47 32.93
N VAL A 5 0.85 -18.57 31.95
CA VAL A 5 1.32 -18.75 30.58
C VAL A 5 2.67 -18.07 30.45
N LYS A 6 3.72 -18.84 30.15
CA LYS A 6 5.07 -18.31 29.98
C LYS A 6 5.37 -18.04 28.52
N VAL A 7 5.92 -16.88 28.23
CA VAL A 7 6.20 -16.45 26.86
C VAL A 7 7.66 -16.05 26.74
N SER A 8 8.44 -16.81 25.96
CA SER A 8 9.85 -16.49 25.74
C SER A 8 10.00 -15.33 24.76
N TYR A 9 10.98 -14.47 25.01
CA TYR A 9 11.42 -13.46 24.06
C TYR A 9 12.94 -13.30 24.17
N GLN A 10 13.57 -12.79 23.10
CA GLN A 10 14.99 -12.43 23.17
C GLN A 10 15.15 -11.00 23.69
N GLY A 11 15.97 -10.84 24.72
CA GLY A 11 16.35 -9.54 25.28
C GLY A 11 16.14 -9.43 26.79
N MET A 12 16.41 -8.23 27.30
CA MET A 12 16.27 -7.85 28.70
C MET A 12 14.85 -7.33 29.00
N PRO A 13 14.43 -7.23 30.28
CA PRO A 13 13.22 -6.51 30.65
C PRO A 13 13.21 -5.08 30.11
N GLY A 14 12.10 -4.67 29.49
CA GLY A 14 11.97 -3.41 28.76
C GLY A 14 12.33 -3.49 27.26
N ALA A 15 12.73 -4.64 26.74
CA ALA A 15 12.99 -4.79 25.30
C ALA A 15 11.71 -4.65 24.45
N TYR A 16 11.86 -4.28 23.18
CA TYR A 16 10.73 -4.20 22.24
C TYR A 16 10.00 -5.54 22.07
N SER A 17 10.72 -6.67 22.14
CA SER A 17 10.11 -8.00 22.11
C SER A 17 9.18 -8.26 23.30
N GLU A 18 9.52 -7.73 24.48
CA GLU A 18 8.64 -7.82 25.65
C GLU A 18 7.40 -6.92 25.48
N LYS A 19 7.60 -5.70 24.97
CA LYS A 19 6.50 -4.78 24.66
C LYS A 19 5.52 -5.41 23.65
N ALA A 20 6.03 -6.04 22.59
CA ALA A 20 5.22 -6.81 21.63
C ALA A 20 4.46 -7.96 22.31
N THR A 21 5.12 -8.69 23.21
CA THR A 21 4.51 -9.80 23.97
C THR A 21 3.31 -9.33 24.79
N ARG A 22 3.48 -8.25 25.56
CA ARG A 22 2.43 -7.67 26.40
C ARG A 22 1.26 -7.12 25.60
N GLN A 23 1.54 -6.48 24.46
CA GLN A 23 0.49 -5.93 23.61
C GLN A 23 -0.29 -7.03 22.88
N LEU A 24 0.39 -8.08 22.39
CA LEU A 24 -0.26 -9.19 21.69
C LEU A 24 -1.09 -10.08 22.62
N LEU A 25 -0.54 -10.48 23.76
CA LEU A 25 -1.14 -11.49 24.64
C LEU A 25 -1.87 -10.89 25.85
N GLY A 26 -1.78 -9.57 26.04
CA GLY A 26 -2.33 -8.83 27.18
C GLY A 26 -1.37 -8.79 28.37
N SER A 27 -1.57 -7.79 29.24
CA SER A 27 -0.73 -7.52 30.43
C SER A 27 -1.28 -8.14 31.72
N SER A 28 -2.08 -9.20 31.63
CA SER A 28 -2.66 -9.82 32.82
C SER A 28 -1.59 -10.53 33.65
N VAL A 29 -1.82 -10.63 34.97
CA VAL A 29 -0.91 -11.26 35.95
C VAL A 29 -0.49 -12.69 35.57
N ASN A 30 -1.32 -13.37 34.78
CA ASN A 30 -1.11 -14.77 34.40
C ASN A 30 -0.38 -14.94 33.06
N VAL A 31 0.10 -13.88 32.40
CA VAL A 31 1.01 -13.95 31.24
C VAL A 31 2.37 -13.41 31.67
N VAL A 32 3.37 -14.28 31.70
CA VAL A 32 4.72 -13.96 32.16
C VAL A 32 5.67 -13.97 30.97
N ALA A 33 6.12 -12.78 30.56
CA ALA A 33 7.16 -12.64 29.56
C ALA A 33 8.54 -12.95 30.20
N VAL A 34 9.29 -13.89 29.61
CA VAL A 34 10.59 -14.34 30.10
C VAL A 34 11.66 -14.02 29.06
N GLY A 35 12.59 -13.16 29.43
CA GLY A 35 13.70 -12.75 28.57
C GLY A 35 14.82 -13.78 28.55
N TYR A 36 15.33 -14.06 27.35
CA TYR A 36 16.48 -14.93 27.10
C TYR A 36 17.60 -14.15 26.39
N PRO A 37 18.88 -14.49 26.63
CA PRO A 37 20.02 -13.73 26.12
C PRO A 37 20.19 -13.84 24.60
N SER A 38 19.74 -14.94 23.98
CA SER A 38 19.85 -15.17 22.54
C SER A 38 18.53 -15.62 21.92
N PHE A 39 18.39 -15.47 20.59
CA PHE A 39 17.23 -15.99 19.87
C PHE A 39 17.13 -17.51 20.02
N GLU A 40 18.25 -18.22 19.88
CA GLU A 40 18.31 -19.68 19.99
C GLU A 40 17.81 -20.18 21.34
N GLU A 41 18.19 -19.53 22.44
CA GLU A 41 17.68 -19.88 23.78
C GLU A 41 16.18 -19.62 23.93
N ALA A 42 15.66 -18.54 23.35
CA ALA A 42 14.22 -18.28 23.35
C ALA A 42 13.44 -19.35 22.55
N PHE A 43 14.00 -19.85 21.44
CA PHE A 43 13.43 -20.97 20.67
C PHE A 43 13.49 -22.29 21.46
N LEU A 44 14.64 -22.60 22.07
CA LEU A 44 14.83 -23.79 22.90
C LEU A 44 13.86 -23.80 24.09
N ALA A 45 13.57 -22.66 24.70
CA ALA A 45 12.60 -22.57 25.79
C ALA A 45 11.20 -23.05 25.38
N VAL A 46 10.75 -22.73 24.16
CA VAL A 46 9.45 -23.21 23.62
C VAL A 46 9.55 -24.68 23.23
N GLU A 47 10.65 -25.09 22.61
CA GLU A 47 10.87 -26.48 22.18
C GLU A 47 10.92 -27.45 23.37
N ARG A 48 11.55 -27.04 24.48
CA ARG A 48 11.60 -27.77 25.76
C ARG A 48 10.36 -27.61 26.62
N GLU A 49 9.38 -26.84 26.17
CA GLU A 49 8.14 -26.53 26.91
C GLU A 49 8.40 -25.85 28.28
N GLU A 50 9.54 -25.16 28.41
CA GLU A 50 9.85 -24.24 29.53
C GLU A 50 9.03 -22.94 29.42
N ALA A 51 8.76 -22.52 28.18
CA ALA A 51 7.78 -21.50 27.80
C ALA A 51 6.67 -22.13 26.95
N ASP A 52 5.44 -21.64 27.10
CA ASP A 52 4.27 -22.10 26.33
C ASP A 52 4.30 -21.53 24.90
N PHE A 53 4.75 -20.28 24.76
CA PHE A 53 4.87 -19.58 23.48
C PHE A 53 6.18 -18.80 23.39
N GLY A 54 6.56 -18.38 22.20
CA GLY A 54 7.66 -17.44 21.97
C GLY A 54 7.24 -16.27 21.09
N VAL A 55 7.65 -15.04 21.44
CA VAL A 55 7.41 -13.85 20.60
C VAL A 55 8.75 -13.34 20.07
N LEU A 56 8.97 -13.54 18.77
CA LEU A 56 10.27 -13.30 18.13
C LEU A 56 10.12 -12.36 16.93
N PRO A 57 11.02 -11.37 16.77
CA PRO A 57 10.98 -10.46 15.63
C PRO A 57 11.45 -11.16 14.36
N ILE A 58 10.77 -10.96 13.24
CA ILE A 58 11.13 -11.60 11.97
C ILE A 58 11.51 -10.60 10.88
N GLN A 59 11.01 -9.37 10.95
CA GLN A 59 11.26 -8.33 9.97
C GLN A 59 11.11 -6.95 10.62
N ASN A 60 11.99 -6.01 10.26
CA ASN A 60 11.86 -4.60 10.58
C ASN A 60 11.76 -3.78 9.28
N SER A 61 10.94 -2.73 9.25
CA SER A 61 10.72 -1.91 8.06
C SER A 61 11.98 -1.17 7.59
N LEU A 62 12.87 -0.79 8.51
CA LEU A 62 14.12 -0.10 8.22
C LEU A 62 15.31 -1.07 8.11
N GLY A 63 15.33 -2.13 8.92
CA GLY A 63 16.42 -3.09 9.05
C GLY A 63 16.29 -4.35 8.20
N GLY A 64 15.15 -4.56 7.53
CA GLY A 64 14.89 -5.75 6.73
C GLY A 64 14.61 -7.00 7.57
N SER A 65 14.80 -8.17 6.96
CA SER A 65 14.49 -9.47 7.56
C SER A 65 15.54 -9.91 8.59
N ILE A 66 15.09 -10.42 9.73
CA ILE A 66 15.96 -11.01 10.75
C ILE A 66 16.17 -12.48 10.42
N HIS A 67 17.14 -12.68 9.53
CA HIS A 67 17.52 -13.96 8.96
C HIS A 67 17.77 -15.06 9.99
N ALA A 68 18.39 -14.78 11.13
CA ALA A 68 18.62 -15.80 12.17
C ALA A 68 17.33 -16.50 12.62
N ASN A 69 16.23 -15.76 12.79
CA ASN A 69 14.96 -16.31 13.29
C ASN A 69 14.23 -17.18 12.25
N TYR A 70 14.43 -16.93 10.96
CA TYR A 70 13.95 -17.84 9.91
C TYR A 70 14.64 -19.21 9.98
N ASP A 71 15.96 -19.22 10.19
CA ASP A 71 16.74 -20.46 10.25
C ASP A 71 16.39 -21.27 11.51
N LEU A 72 16.28 -20.59 12.66
CA LEU A 72 15.89 -21.21 13.93
C LEU A 72 14.47 -21.81 13.85
N LEU A 73 13.54 -21.17 13.15
CA LEU A 73 12.20 -21.70 12.91
C LEU A 73 12.22 -23.01 12.11
N LEU A 74 13.15 -23.13 11.14
CA LEU A 74 13.35 -24.39 10.44
C LEU A 74 14.00 -25.45 11.32
N GLN A 75 15.03 -25.08 12.07
CA GLN A 75 15.80 -25.98 12.91
C GLN A 75 14.96 -26.59 14.06
N TYR A 76 14.20 -25.78 14.79
CA TYR A 76 13.49 -26.24 15.99
C TYR A 76 12.05 -26.71 15.75
N GLY A 77 11.61 -26.76 14.49
CA GLY A 77 10.31 -27.35 14.18
C GLY A 77 9.09 -26.57 14.70
N LEU A 78 9.26 -25.35 15.23
CA LEU A 78 8.14 -24.58 15.79
C LEU A 78 7.17 -24.11 14.70
N HIS A 79 5.94 -23.82 15.13
CA HIS A 79 4.85 -23.35 14.28
C HIS A 79 4.50 -21.90 14.60
N ILE A 80 4.20 -21.12 13.56
CA ILE A 80 3.68 -19.77 13.69
C ILE A 80 2.18 -19.85 13.96
N VAL A 81 1.76 -19.29 15.09
CA VAL A 81 0.36 -19.31 15.57
C VAL A 81 -0.24 -17.90 15.72
N GLY A 82 0.53 -16.87 15.38
CA GLY A 82 0.08 -15.48 15.37
C GLY A 82 1.16 -14.53 14.87
N GLU A 83 0.77 -13.29 14.58
CA GLU A 83 1.70 -12.20 14.24
C GLU A 83 1.28 -10.90 14.90
N TYR A 84 2.26 -10.01 15.12
CA TYR A 84 2.03 -8.68 15.66
C TYR A 84 3.02 -7.67 15.07
N ASP A 85 2.50 -6.56 14.54
CA ASP A 85 3.32 -5.46 14.05
C ASP A 85 3.42 -4.39 15.14
N LEU A 86 4.59 -4.25 15.75
CA LEU A 86 4.87 -3.23 16.77
C LEU A 86 5.50 -2.00 16.11
N ARG A 87 4.90 -0.83 16.34
CA ARG A 87 5.54 0.46 16.06
C ARG A 87 6.66 0.70 17.07
N VAL A 88 7.89 0.88 16.57
CA VAL A 88 9.08 1.10 17.39
C VAL A 88 9.21 2.60 17.66
N GLU A 89 8.76 3.01 18.84
CA GLU A 89 8.84 4.39 19.33
C GLU A 89 10.00 4.52 20.31
N HIS A 90 11.02 5.29 19.93
CA HIS A 90 12.19 5.52 20.76
C HIS A 90 11.92 6.66 21.75
N SER A 91 12.24 6.43 23.02
CA SER A 91 12.13 7.43 24.08
C SER A 91 13.51 7.81 24.62
N LEU A 92 13.68 9.10 24.89
CA LEU A 92 14.87 9.63 25.55
C LEU A 92 14.70 9.52 27.06
N LEU A 93 15.49 8.67 27.70
CA LEU A 93 15.42 8.34 29.12
C LEU A 93 16.56 8.99 29.89
N ALA A 94 16.27 9.53 31.07
CA ALA A 94 17.25 10.07 32.00
C ALA A 94 16.91 9.68 33.44
N LEU A 95 17.82 9.92 34.39
CA LEU A 95 17.50 9.77 35.81
C LEU A 95 16.44 10.81 36.24
N PRO A 96 15.60 10.48 37.22
CA PRO A 96 14.62 11.43 37.76
C PRO A 96 15.27 12.75 38.19
N GLY A 97 14.74 13.87 37.68
CA GLY A 97 15.21 15.22 38.00
C GLY A 97 16.36 15.74 37.13
N VAL A 98 16.89 14.94 36.20
CA VAL A 98 17.84 15.40 35.18
C VAL A 98 17.08 16.15 34.08
N SER A 99 17.59 17.30 33.65
CA SER A 99 17.00 18.07 32.55
C SER A 99 17.69 17.75 31.22
N LYS A 100 17.02 18.01 30.09
CA LYS A 100 17.62 17.81 28.75
C LYS A 100 18.94 18.59 28.56
N THR A 101 19.08 19.73 29.23
CA THR A 101 20.29 20.57 29.14
C THR A 101 21.51 20.00 29.86
N ASP A 102 21.31 19.04 30.77
CA ASP A 102 22.41 18.39 31.50
C ASP A 102 23.06 17.26 30.68
N ILE A 103 22.41 16.81 29.62
CA ILE A 103 22.80 15.64 28.82
C ILE A 103 23.95 15.98 27.87
N LYS A 104 25.06 15.24 28.01
CA LYS A 104 26.24 15.32 27.13
C LYS A 104 26.45 14.06 26.31
N THR A 105 25.95 12.92 26.77
CA THR A 105 26.12 11.62 26.11
C THR A 105 24.79 10.90 25.99
N VAL A 106 24.56 10.24 24.86
CA VAL A 106 23.37 9.41 24.62
C VAL A 106 23.81 7.98 24.32
N ILE A 107 23.33 7.01 25.10
CA ILE A 107 23.68 5.59 24.96
C ILE A 107 22.51 4.77 24.40
N SER A 108 22.79 3.87 23.47
CA SER A 108 21.83 2.86 22.98
C SER A 108 22.51 1.87 22.03
N HIS A 109 21.75 0.91 21.52
CA HIS A 109 22.18 0.07 20.40
C HIS A 109 22.53 0.94 19.16
N PRO A 110 23.58 0.62 18.38
CA PRO A 110 23.98 1.39 17.20
C PRO A 110 22.83 1.73 16.24
N GLN A 111 21.92 0.78 16.02
CA GLN A 111 20.77 0.98 15.14
C GLN A 111 19.76 1.97 15.70
N ALA A 112 19.53 1.97 17.02
CA ALA A 112 18.63 2.93 17.67
C ALA A 112 19.23 4.34 17.69
N LEU A 113 20.55 4.45 17.90
CA LEU A 113 21.26 5.73 17.79
C LEU A 113 21.19 6.31 16.37
N ALA A 114 21.38 5.45 15.35
CA ALA A 114 21.27 5.85 13.95
C ALA A 114 19.85 6.30 13.58
N GLN A 115 18.83 5.70 14.21
CA GLN A 115 17.42 6.06 14.02
C GLN A 115 17.00 7.34 14.75
N CYS A 116 17.82 7.88 15.66
CA CYS A 116 17.52 9.10 16.42
C CYS A 116 18.62 10.16 16.23
N ALA A 117 19.36 10.09 15.11
CA ALA A 117 20.57 10.85 14.91
C ALA A 117 20.29 12.36 14.85
N HIS A 118 19.15 12.75 14.27
CA HIS A 118 18.75 14.15 14.19
C HIS A 118 18.51 14.76 15.57
N THR A 119 17.74 14.06 16.42
CA THR A 119 17.44 14.50 17.78
C THR A 119 18.71 14.59 18.64
N ILE A 120 19.55 13.55 18.59
CA ILE A 120 20.82 13.52 19.34
C ILE A 120 21.74 14.68 18.92
N SER A 121 21.86 14.93 17.61
CA SER A 121 22.69 16.02 17.10
C SER A 121 22.15 17.39 17.47
N THR A 122 20.83 17.57 17.50
CA THR A 122 20.18 18.84 17.85
C THR A 122 20.41 19.21 19.32
N MET A 123 20.52 18.21 20.19
CA MET A 123 20.88 18.39 21.59
C MET A 123 22.37 18.71 21.82
N GLY A 124 23.22 18.50 20.80
CA GLY A 124 24.68 18.60 20.95
C GLY A 124 25.30 17.47 21.79
N ALA A 125 24.58 16.36 21.98
CA ALA A 125 25.04 15.22 22.75
C ALA A 125 25.84 14.23 21.89
N GLN A 126 26.79 13.51 22.50
CA GLN A 126 27.62 12.53 21.82
C GLN A 126 26.97 11.13 21.88
N PRO A 127 26.72 10.46 20.74
CA PRO A 127 26.22 9.09 20.73
C PRO A 127 27.31 8.11 21.16
N ARG A 128 26.97 7.19 22.07
CA ARG A 128 27.85 6.10 22.52
C ARG A 128 27.12 4.76 22.36
N ALA A 129 27.61 3.95 21.42
CA ALA A 129 27.03 2.65 21.13
C ALA A 129 27.22 1.66 22.28
N GLU A 130 26.14 0.96 22.61
CA GLU A 130 26.06 -0.12 23.58
C GLU A 130 25.44 -1.37 22.93
N TYR A 131 25.43 -2.50 23.65
CA TYR A 131 25.01 -3.78 23.09
C TYR A 131 23.48 -3.93 22.91
N ASP A 132 22.67 -3.28 23.75
CA ASP A 132 21.19 -3.42 23.72
C ASP A 132 20.51 -2.12 24.19
N THR A 133 19.34 -1.83 23.61
CA THR A 133 18.49 -0.68 23.97
C THR A 133 18.00 -0.74 25.42
N ALA A 134 17.40 -1.86 25.86
CA ALA A 134 16.95 -2.04 27.23
C ALA A 134 18.13 -2.16 28.20
N GLY A 135 19.21 -2.83 27.77
CA GLY A 135 20.50 -2.84 28.47
C GLY A 135 21.08 -1.44 28.70
N SER A 136 20.96 -0.51 27.76
CA SER A 136 21.39 0.89 27.94
C SER A 136 20.57 1.62 29.01
N ALA A 137 19.26 1.41 29.05
CA ALA A 137 18.42 1.96 30.12
C ALA A 137 18.83 1.40 31.49
N LYS A 138 19.06 0.09 31.59
CA LYS A 138 19.59 -0.53 32.81
C LYS A 138 20.94 0.05 33.21
N MET A 139 21.87 0.20 32.25
CA MET A 139 23.20 0.74 32.51
C MET A 139 23.15 2.17 33.02
N LEU A 140 22.26 3.01 32.46
CA LEU A 140 22.03 4.36 32.94
C LEU A 140 21.54 4.36 34.40
N ALA A 141 20.59 3.49 34.73
CA ALA A 141 20.06 3.35 36.08
C ALA A 141 21.10 2.82 37.08
N ASP A 142 21.86 1.78 36.72
CA ASP A 142 22.85 1.16 37.60
C ASP A 142 24.01 2.12 37.92
N ASN A 143 24.48 2.89 36.92
CA ASN A 143 25.62 3.78 37.08
C ASN A 143 25.27 5.17 37.61
N GLN A 144 23.98 5.53 37.67
CA GLN A 144 23.50 6.81 38.18
C GLN A 144 24.15 8.03 37.48
N TRP A 145 24.35 7.93 36.15
CA TRP A 145 24.91 9.03 35.34
C TRP A 145 23.90 10.16 35.14
N LYS A 146 24.28 11.37 35.54
CA LYS A 146 23.43 12.57 35.43
C LYS A 146 23.66 13.38 34.15
N ASP A 147 24.78 13.12 33.46
CA ASP A 147 25.15 13.76 32.20
C ASP A 147 24.88 12.86 30.98
N THR A 148 24.21 11.72 31.20
CA THR A 148 23.97 10.71 30.17
C THR A 148 22.47 10.42 30.08
N ALA A 149 21.96 10.26 28.86
CA ALA A 149 20.63 9.75 28.58
C ALA A 149 20.71 8.42 27.81
N ALA A 150 19.65 7.62 27.86
CA ALA A 150 19.53 6.38 27.10
C ALA A 150 18.39 6.47 26.08
N VAL A 151 18.58 5.93 24.88
CA VAL A 151 17.48 5.71 23.94
C VAL A 151 16.97 4.29 24.11
N ALA A 152 15.71 4.14 24.52
CA ALA A 152 15.09 2.84 24.71
C ALA A 152 13.56 2.94 24.61
N SER A 153 12.86 1.83 24.82
CA SER A 153 11.40 1.84 24.94
C SER A 153 10.97 2.57 26.22
N ASP A 154 9.75 3.08 26.22
CA ASP A 154 9.10 3.62 27.42
C ASP A 154 8.91 2.56 28.52
N LEU A 155 8.67 1.31 28.14
CA LEU A 155 8.60 0.18 29.07
C LEU A 155 9.91 -0.01 29.85
N ALA A 156 11.07 0.22 29.22
CA ALA A 156 12.35 0.19 29.93
C ALA A 156 12.45 1.30 30.99
N ALA A 157 11.84 2.46 30.76
CA ALA A 157 11.81 3.53 31.74
C ALA A 157 11.07 3.11 33.02
N GLU A 158 9.93 2.45 32.87
CA GLU A 158 9.14 1.91 33.99
C GLU A 158 9.94 0.88 34.81
N TYR A 159 10.59 -0.06 34.11
CA TYR A 159 11.37 -1.13 34.75
C TYR A 159 12.54 -0.62 35.58
N TYR A 160 13.24 0.40 35.07
CA TYR A 160 14.48 0.90 35.67
C TYR A 160 14.29 2.20 36.44
N GLY A 161 13.05 2.66 36.66
CA GLY A 161 12.74 3.86 37.43
C GLY A 161 13.29 5.14 36.81
N LEU A 162 13.34 5.21 35.48
CA LEU A 162 13.87 6.35 34.73
C LEU A 162 12.75 7.32 34.34
N GLN A 163 13.13 8.58 34.17
CA GLN A 163 12.27 9.62 33.64
C GLN A 163 12.33 9.64 32.12
N VAL A 164 11.17 9.70 31.47
CA VAL A 164 11.07 9.97 30.02
C VAL A 164 11.16 11.48 29.80
N LEU A 165 12.25 11.95 29.18
CA LEU A 165 12.45 13.36 28.84
C LEU A 165 11.72 13.75 27.55
N GLU A 166 11.61 12.81 26.62
CA GLU A 166 10.97 12.99 25.33
C GLU A 166 10.55 11.62 24.78
N ARG A 167 9.39 11.58 24.11
CA ARG A 167 8.86 10.40 23.43
C ARG A 167 8.94 10.64 21.93
N ASN A 168 9.00 9.55 21.17
CA ASN A 168 9.00 9.56 19.71
C ASN A 168 10.15 10.40 19.13
N ILE A 169 11.37 10.13 19.59
CA ILE A 169 12.58 10.86 19.15
C ILE A 169 13.24 10.28 17.90
N GLU A 170 12.65 9.22 17.33
CA GLU A 170 13.07 8.63 16.07
C GLU A 170 12.87 9.58 14.89
N ASP A 171 13.77 9.47 13.91
CA ASP A 171 13.80 10.30 12.71
C ASP A 171 12.75 9.86 11.67
N ASP A 172 12.23 8.63 11.76
CA ASP A 172 11.23 8.05 10.85
C ASP A 172 10.08 7.41 11.64
N GLU A 173 8.88 7.98 11.51
CA GLU A 173 7.66 7.51 12.18
C GLU A 173 7.13 6.16 11.64
N GLY A 174 7.66 5.68 10.52
CA GLY A 174 7.32 4.43 9.82
C GLY A 174 8.15 3.21 10.26
N ASN A 175 8.78 3.25 11.43
CA ASN A 175 9.56 2.14 11.98
C ASN A 175 8.66 1.06 12.63
N PHE A 176 8.44 -0.04 11.92
CA PHE A 176 7.64 -1.17 12.39
C PHE A 176 8.49 -2.44 12.45
N THR A 177 8.32 -3.21 13.52
CA THR A 177 8.89 -4.56 13.64
C THR A 177 7.76 -5.56 13.70
N ARG A 178 7.78 -6.51 12.75
CA ARG A 178 6.88 -7.66 12.72
C ARG A 178 7.41 -8.75 13.62
N PHE A 179 6.60 -9.16 14.58
CA PHE A 179 6.83 -10.25 15.51
C PHE A 179 5.95 -11.44 15.15
N LEU A 180 6.48 -12.65 15.35
CA LEU A 180 5.74 -13.90 15.22
C LEU A 180 5.53 -14.50 16.60
N LEU A 181 4.33 -15.00 16.83
CA LEU A 181 4.01 -15.86 17.96
C LEU A 181 4.25 -17.31 17.56
N LEU A 182 5.13 -17.98 18.28
CA LEU A 182 5.59 -19.33 18.02
C LEU A 182 5.08 -20.29 19.08
N SER A 183 4.73 -21.50 18.64
CA SER A 183 4.28 -22.60 19.50
C SER A 183 4.91 -23.90 19.04
N LYS A 184 5.16 -24.82 19.97
CA LYS A 184 5.56 -26.20 19.67
C LYS A 184 4.41 -26.98 19.03
N LYS A 185 3.18 -26.71 19.43
CA LYS A 185 1.97 -27.31 18.84
C LYS A 185 1.49 -26.46 17.68
N GLU A 186 1.21 -27.12 16.56
CA GLU A 186 0.49 -26.49 15.46
C GLU A 186 -0.91 -26.10 15.92
N ASP A 187 -1.29 -24.85 15.68
CA ASP A 187 -2.65 -24.34 15.91
C ASP A 187 -3.28 -24.04 14.56
N LEU A 188 -4.30 -24.79 14.20
CA LEU A 188 -5.04 -24.65 12.95
C LEU A 188 -6.14 -23.58 13.02
N GLY A 189 -6.33 -22.92 14.17
CA GLY A 189 -7.30 -21.82 14.30
C GLY A 189 -8.73 -22.16 13.87
N LEU A 190 -9.13 -23.44 13.95
CA LEU A 190 -10.37 -23.98 13.36
C LEU A 190 -11.67 -23.43 13.98
N ASP A 191 -11.56 -22.66 15.06
CA ASP A 191 -12.67 -21.95 15.74
C ASP A 191 -12.76 -20.46 15.35
N ALA A 192 -11.93 -19.99 14.42
CA ALA A 192 -11.96 -18.62 13.96
C ALA A 192 -13.25 -18.30 13.17
N ARG A 193 -13.84 -17.15 13.46
CA ARG A 193 -15.03 -16.64 12.76
C ARG A 193 -14.68 -16.37 11.28
N ALA A 194 -15.67 -16.51 10.40
CA ALA A 194 -15.57 -16.32 8.94
C ALA A 194 -14.98 -14.96 8.48
N GLU A 195 -14.88 -13.97 9.37
CA GLU A 195 -14.35 -12.62 9.10
C GLU A 195 -12.86 -12.44 9.44
N THR A 196 -12.16 -13.50 9.85
CA THR A 196 -10.73 -13.42 10.21
C THR A 196 -9.87 -13.68 8.98
N GLU A 197 -9.10 -12.68 8.54
CA GLU A 197 -8.09 -12.87 7.49
C GLU A 197 -6.95 -13.72 8.05
N PHE A 198 -6.60 -14.78 7.33
CA PHE A 198 -5.50 -15.67 7.67
C PHE A 198 -4.32 -15.45 6.75
N LYS A 199 -3.14 -15.80 7.26
CA LYS A 199 -1.91 -15.89 6.49
C LYS A 199 -1.30 -17.26 6.70
N THR A 200 -0.82 -17.86 5.64
CA THR A 200 -0.06 -19.11 5.69
C THR A 200 1.37 -18.83 5.30
N SER A 201 2.29 -19.02 6.23
CA SER A 201 3.73 -18.91 5.97
C SER A 201 4.26 -20.28 5.59
N LEU A 202 5.07 -20.35 4.55
CA LEU A 202 5.70 -21.57 4.09
C LEU A 202 7.12 -21.30 3.60
N VAL A 203 7.92 -22.35 3.57
CA VAL A 203 9.24 -22.36 2.96
C VAL A 203 9.28 -23.45 1.91
N PHE A 204 9.96 -23.20 0.79
CA PHE A 204 10.24 -24.25 -0.19
C PHE A 204 11.62 -24.14 -0.82
N SER A 205 12.08 -25.26 -1.38
CA SER A 205 13.31 -25.34 -2.17
C SER A 205 13.14 -26.28 -3.36
N PHE A 206 13.82 -25.95 -4.46
CA PHE A 206 13.81 -26.71 -5.71
C PHE A 206 14.89 -27.79 -5.80
N MET A 207 15.41 -28.25 -4.65
CA MET A 207 16.62 -29.08 -4.54
C MET A 207 16.89 -29.96 -5.78
N ASP A 208 18.11 -29.86 -6.31
CA ASP A 208 18.63 -30.52 -7.51
C ASP A 208 18.20 -30.02 -8.92
N SER A 209 17.18 -29.18 -9.10
CA SER A 209 16.82 -28.75 -10.46
C SER A 209 17.67 -27.56 -10.96
N ASN A 210 18.29 -27.71 -12.14
CA ASN A 210 18.97 -26.61 -12.87
C ASN A 210 18.09 -26.00 -13.98
N GLU A 211 16.78 -26.30 -13.94
CA GLU A 211 15.81 -25.79 -14.91
C GLU A 211 15.62 -24.28 -14.80
N LYS A 212 15.52 -23.60 -15.94
CA LYS A 212 15.18 -22.17 -15.97
C LYS A 212 13.71 -21.98 -15.63
N GLY A 213 13.39 -20.93 -14.88
CA GLY A 213 12.00 -20.54 -14.59
C GLY A 213 11.31 -21.32 -13.47
N GLN A 214 12.03 -22.07 -12.64
CA GLN A 214 11.46 -22.83 -11.51
C GLN A 214 10.65 -21.97 -10.54
N LEU A 215 11.17 -20.78 -10.19
CA LEU A 215 10.44 -19.86 -9.32
C LEU A 215 9.11 -19.45 -9.94
N TYR A 216 9.07 -19.16 -11.24
CA TYR A 216 7.83 -18.86 -11.94
C TYR A 216 6.85 -20.05 -11.89
N LYS A 217 7.33 -21.29 -12.10
CA LYS A 217 6.50 -22.50 -12.00
C LYS A 217 5.91 -22.65 -10.58
N ALA A 218 6.72 -22.50 -9.54
CA ALA A 218 6.24 -22.53 -8.16
C ALA A 218 5.20 -21.45 -7.87
N LEU A 219 5.47 -20.20 -8.25
CA LEU A 219 4.56 -19.08 -8.02
C LEU A 219 3.26 -19.21 -8.83
N SER A 220 3.30 -19.87 -9.99
CA SER A 220 2.09 -20.18 -10.76
C SER A 220 1.12 -21.09 -9.99
N ALA A 221 1.60 -21.90 -9.05
CA ALA A 221 0.73 -22.74 -8.23
C ALA A 221 -0.27 -21.92 -7.40
N PHE A 222 0.14 -20.72 -6.96
CA PHE A 222 -0.68 -19.76 -6.23
C PHE A 222 -1.46 -18.85 -7.20
N SER A 223 -0.79 -18.25 -8.19
CA SER A 223 -1.41 -17.31 -9.12
C SER A 223 -2.54 -17.91 -9.96
N LEU A 224 -2.48 -19.19 -10.33
CA LEU A 224 -3.56 -19.85 -11.09
C LEU A 224 -4.85 -20.07 -10.26
N ARG A 225 -4.80 -19.80 -8.96
CA ARG A 225 -5.91 -19.98 -8.00
C ARG A 225 -6.27 -18.68 -7.28
N ASP A 226 -5.79 -17.54 -7.81
CA ASP A 226 -6.01 -16.21 -7.23
C ASP A 226 -5.60 -16.10 -5.75
N ILE A 227 -4.53 -16.82 -5.37
CA ILE A 227 -3.96 -16.75 -4.01
C ILE A 227 -2.90 -15.65 -3.97
N ASP A 228 -3.16 -14.62 -3.17
CA ASP A 228 -2.25 -13.49 -2.98
C ASP A 228 -1.01 -13.88 -2.18
N LEU A 229 0.14 -13.30 -2.57
CA LEU A 229 1.39 -13.38 -1.83
C LEU A 229 1.60 -12.06 -1.08
N ALA A 230 1.73 -12.14 0.24
CA ALA A 230 2.09 -11.01 1.10
C ALA A 230 3.60 -10.81 1.21
N LYS A 231 4.38 -11.89 1.02
CA LYS A 231 5.83 -11.86 1.12
C LYS A 231 6.46 -12.94 0.25
N ILE A 232 7.61 -12.61 -0.35
CA ILE A 232 8.55 -13.59 -0.89
C ILE A 232 9.97 -13.15 -0.59
N GLU A 233 10.80 -14.08 -0.15
CA GLU A 233 12.22 -13.83 0.10
C GLU A 233 13.05 -15.07 -0.21
N SER A 234 14.14 -14.88 -0.97
CA SER A 234 15.11 -15.93 -1.25
C SER A 234 16.30 -15.83 -0.31
N ARG A 235 16.79 -16.99 0.13
CA ARG A 235 17.96 -17.10 1.01
C ARG A 235 18.84 -18.28 0.59
N PRO A 236 20.17 -18.13 0.52
CA PRO A 236 21.05 -19.28 0.37
C PRO A 236 20.88 -20.29 1.52
N TRP A 237 20.76 -21.57 1.19
CA TRP A 237 20.76 -22.69 2.14
C TRP A 237 22.16 -23.28 2.18
N GLY A 238 22.87 -23.10 3.30
CA GLY A 238 24.19 -23.68 3.51
C GLY A 238 24.13 -25.18 3.81
N HIS A 239 25.15 -25.93 3.38
CA HIS A 239 25.24 -27.39 3.57
C HIS A 239 25.11 -27.86 5.03
N THR A 240 25.57 -27.07 5.99
CA THR A 240 25.46 -27.41 7.42
C THR A 240 24.02 -27.37 7.93
N ALA A 241 23.25 -26.35 7.51
CA ALA A 241 21.83 -26.23 7.86
C ALA A 241 20.98 -27.30 7.14
N GLU A 242 21.42 -27.75 5.97
CA GLU A 242 20.81 -28.86 5.22
C GLU A 242 20.99 -30.20 5.97
N GLN A 243 22.19 -30.48 6.49
CA GLN A 243 22.47 -31.68 7.30
C GLN A 243 21.76 -31.67 8.66
N GLN A 244 21.77 -30.54 9.37
CA GLN A 244 21.11 -30.42 10.69
C GLN A 244 19.58 -30.60 10.61
N TYR A 245 18.94 -30.13 9.54
CA TYR A 245 17.51 -30.35 9.33
C TYR A 245 17.19 -31.84 9.13
N GLN A 246 18.02 -32.59 8.38
CA GLN A 246 17.85 -34.03 8.18
C GLN A 246 17.91 -34.83 9.49
N GLU A 247 18.79 -34.42 10.40
CA GLU A 247 18.97 -35.10 11.68
C GLU A 247 17.81 -34.82 12.66
N THR A 248 17.18 -33.64 12.55
CA THR A 248 16.16 -33.17 13.50
C THR A 248 14.75 -33.60 13.11
N VAL A 249 14.44 -33.62 11.81
CA VAL A 249 13.14 -34.06 11.29
C VAL A 249 13.33 -35.46 10.71
N GLY A 250 13.06 -36.50 11.51
CA GLY A 250 13.20 -37.92 11.15
C GLY A 250 12.29 -38.42 10.01
N SER A 251 11.97 -37.56 9.04
CA SER A 251 11.20 -37.87 7.84
C SER A 251 12.02 -38.68 6.85
N SER A 252 11.54 -39.91 6.57
CA SER A 252 12.03 -40.83 5.54
C SER A 252 11.88 -40.32 4.10
N ASP A 253 11.27 -39.16 3.89
CA ASP A 253 11.00 -38.57 2.57
C ASP A 253 12.21 -37.82 1.97
N PHE A 254 13.32 -37.75 2.71
CA PHE A 254 14.48 -36.94 2.35
C PHE A 254 15.73 -37.80 2.11
N SER A 255 15.90 -38.32 0.90
CA SER A 255 17.13 -39.02 0.48
C SER A 255 17.92 -38.13 -0.50
N LEU A 256 19.02 -37.53 -0.03
CA LEU A 256 19.97 -36.83 -0.90
C LEU A 256 20.75 -37.83 -1.75
N THR A 257 20.86 -37.56 -3.05
CA THR A 257 21.76 -38.32 -3.93
C THR A 257 23.20 -37.80 -3.80
N ALA A 258 24.20 -38.63 -4.03
CA ALA A 258 25.62 -38.23 -3.98
C ALA A 258 25.99 -37.08 -4.95
N ALA A 259 25.12 -36.76 -5.91
CA ALA A 259 25.26 -35.62 -6.82
C ALA A 259 24.89 -34.26 -6.18
N SER A 260 24.03 -34.26 -5.16
CA SER A 260 23.53 -33.05 -4.47
C SER A 260 24.62 -32.41 -3.57
N ALA A 261 25.55 -33.22 -3.05
CA ALA A 261 26.66 -32.78 -2.18
C ALA A 261 27.74 -31.91 -2.88
N ARG A 262 27.62 -31.66 -4.19
CA ARG A 262 28.60 -30.89 -4.99
C ARG A 262 28.13 -29.48 -5.41
N ARG A 263 26.93 -29.04 -5.04
CA ARG A 263 26.42 -27.71 -5.44
C ARG A 263 26.79 -26.63 -4.43
N LYS A 264 27.49 -25.59 -4.90
CA LYS A 264 27.96 -24.46 -4.07
C LYS A 264 26.84 -23.58 -3.47
N TYR A 265 25.64 -23.58 -4.06
CA TYR A 265 24.52 -22.73 -3.65
C TYR A 265 23.17 -23.43 -3.84
N SER A 266 22.46 -23.68 -2.74
CA SER A 266 21.04 -24.03 -2.69
C SER A 266 20.25 -22.80 -2.18
N TYR A 267 18.96 -22.70 -2.48
CA TYR A 267 18.12 -21.56 -2.01
C TYR A 267 16.85 -22.05 -1.33
N LEU A 268 16.50 -21.41 -0.22
CA LEU A 268 15.20 -21.45 0.41
C LEU A 268 14.39 -20.23 -0.04
N PHE A 269 13.10 -20.43 -0.26
CA PHE A 269 12.15 -19.37 -0.54
C PHE A 269 11.12 -19.34 0.58
N TYR A 270 11.12 -18.27 1.37
CA TYR A 270 10.11 -18.00 2.38
C TYR A 270 8.98 -17.21 1.74
N VAL A 271 7.75 -17.70 1.88
CA VAL A 271 6.57 -17.10 1.28
C VAL A 271 5.45 -17.00 2.31
N ASP A 272 4.82 -15.84 2.36
CA ASP A 272 3.54 -15.66 3.04
C ASP A 272 2.45 -15.56 1.99
N ILE A 273 1.44 -16.43 2.07
CA ILE A 273 0.23 -16.35 1.25
C ILE A 273 -0.96 -15.93 2.10
N ILE A 274 -1.91 -15.21 1.50
CA ILE A 274 -3.17 -14.87 2.15
C ILE A 274 -4.14 -16.05 2.05
N GLY A 275 -4.68 -16.44 3.19
CA GLY A 275 -5.61 -17.54 3.37
C GLY A 275 -5.09 -18.63 4.31
N HIS A 276 -5.98 -19.57 4.61
CA HIS A 276 -5.75 -20.63 5.60
C HIS A 276 -5.32 -21.95 4.94
N GLN A 277 -4.46 -22.75 5.58
CA GLN A 277 -3.99 -24.01 4.98
C GLN A 277 -5.07 -25.08 4.78
N THR A 278 -6.25 -24.91 5.37
CA THR A 278 -7.40 -25.81 5.14
C THR A 278 -8.30 -25.35 3.99
N ASP A 279 -8.03 -24.18 3.39
CA ASP A 279 -8.74 -23.73 2.19
C ASP A 279 -8.41 -24.68 1.03
N GLU A 280 -9.44 -25.15 0.32
CA GLU A 280 -9.29 -26.08 -0.80
C GLU A 280 -8.34 -25.54 -1.89
N ASN A 281 -8.39 -24.24 -2.19
CA ASN A 281 -7.50 -23.61 -3.16
C ASN A 281 -6.05 -23.66 -2.67
N ILE A 282 -5.80 -23.39 -1.39
CA ILE A 282 -4.47 -23.43 -0.81
C ILE A 282 -3.95 -24.87 -0.74
N ILE A 283 -4.79 -25.83 -0.33
CA ILE A 283 -4.43 -27.26 -0.35
C ILE A 283 -3.99 -27.68 -1.76
N ASN A 284 -4.77 -27.30 -2.78
CA ASN A 284 -4.46 -27.63 -4.16
C ASN A 284 -3.21 -26.89 -4.68
N ALA A 285 -2.98 -25.65 -4.25
CA ALA A 285 -1.75 -24.90 -4.55
C ALA A 285 -0.53 -25.56 -3.92
N LEU A 286 -0.61 -25.97 -2.65
CA LEU A 286 0.48 -26.66 -1.94
C LEU A 286 0.77 -28.03 -2.55
N ARG A 287 -0.25 -28.79 -2.97
CA ARG A 287 -0.07 -30.04 -3.73
C ARG A 287 0.69 -29.79 -5.03
N HIS A 288 0.25 -28.82 -5.82
CA HIS A 288 0.91 -28.45 -7.07
C HIS A 288 2.34 -27.93 -6.85
N LEU A 289 2.59 -27.18 -5.77
CA LEU A 289 3.93 -26.73 -5.41
C LEU A 289 4.87 -27.91 -5.10
N ARG A 290 4.38 -28.92 -4.37
CA ARG A 290 5.14 -30.14 -4.04
C ARG A 290 5.50 -30.99 -5.26
N GLU A 291 4.83 -30.81 -6.40
CA GLU A 291 5.23 -31.46 -7.66
C GLU A 291 6.53 -30.86 -8.23
N PHE A 292 6.80 -29.58 -7.96
CA PHE A 292 7.99 -28.87 -8.46
C PHE A 292 9.11 -28.72 -7.42
N CYS A 293 8.75 -28.70 -6.15
CA CYS A 293 9.67 -28.42 -5.05
C CYS A 293 9.91 -29.69 -4.23
N LYS A 294 11.17 -30.13 -4.14
CA LYS A 294 11.55 -31.28 -3.31
C LYS A 294 11.40 -31.04 -1.82
N PHE A 295 11.43 -29.77 -1.41
CA PHE A 295 11.20 -29.35 -0.04
C PHE A 295 10.10 -28.31 -0.03
N VAL A 296 9.03 -28.57 0.73
CA VAL A 296 7.96 -27.63 1.04
C VAL A 296 7.53 -27.87 2.47
N ARG A 297 7.67 -26.87 3.34
CA ARG A 297 7.17 -26.92 4.72
C ARG A 297 6.26 -25.73 4.97
N VAL A 298 5.05 -26.01 5.45
CA VAL A 298 4.18 -24.99 6.03
C VAL A 298 4.70 -24.68 7.43
N LEU A 299 4.97 -23.42 7.70
CA LEU A 299 5.48 -22.92 8.98
C LEU A 299 4.35 -22.57 9.94
N GLY A 300 3.16 -22.30 9.41
CA GLY A 300 1.94 -22.10 10.19
C GLY A 300 0.89 -21.36 9.38
N SER A 301 -0.37 -21.52 9.79
CA SER A 301 -1.49 -20.73 9.31
C SER A 301 -2.14 -20.03 10.48
N TYR A 302 -2.11 -18.70 10.46
CA TYR A 302 -2.42 -17.91 11.63
C TYR A 302 -3.20 -16.64 11.23
N PRO A 303 -4.04 -16.12 12.15
CA PRO A 303 -4.79 -14.89 11.91
C PRO A 303 -3.84 -13.68 11.82
N THR A 304 -4.21 -12.70 10.98
CA THR A 304 -3.42 -11.48 10.80
C THR A 304 -3.83 -10.36 11.76
N LYS A 305 -3.06 -9.26 11.77
CA LYS A 305 -3.36 -8.01 12.50
C LYS A 305 -3.48 -8.18 14.03
N GLY A 306 -2.62 -8.99 14.65
CA GLY A 306 -2.60 -9.15 16.11
C GLY A 306 -3.79 -9.91 16.69
N LYS A 307 -4.66 -10.49 15.85
CA LYS A 307 -5.74 -11.36 16.31
C LYS A 307 -5.17 -12.71 16.76
N LEU A 308 -5.84 -13.35 17.71
CA LEU A 308 -5.51 -14.70 18.19
C LEU A 308 -6.72 -15.61 18.01
N SER A 309 -6.47 -16.87 17.68
CA SER A 309 -7.49 -17.91 17.47
C SER A 309 -7.08 -19.21 18.15
N GLY A 310 -7.95 -20.22 18.11
CA GLY A 310 -7.59 -21.58 18.40
C GLY A 310 -7.14 -21.82 19.84
N ASP A 311 -6.15 -22.69 19.95
CA ASP A 311 -5.59 -23.14 21.20
C ASP A 311 -4.81 -22.04 21.92
N VAL A 312 -4.21 -21.09 21.18
CA VAL A 312 -3.59 -19.89 21.78
C VAL A 312 -4.65 -19.11 22.56
N ARG A 313 -5.78 -18.80 21.92
CA ARG A 313 -6.87 -18.05 22.54
C ARG A 313 -7.47 -18.79 23.73
N LYS A 314 -7.74 -20.10 23.60
CA LYS A 314 -8.28 -20.91 24.70
C LYS A 314 -7.33 -20.96 25.90
N THR A 315 -6.02 -21.02 25.64
CA THR A 315 -5.00 -21.01 26.69
C THR A 315 -5.03 -19.69 27.46
N LEU A 316 -5.18 -18.55 26.77
CA LEU A 316 -5.33 -17.23 27.40
C LEU A 316 -6.70 -17.05 28.10
N GLU A 317 -7.78 -17.57 27.55
CA GLU A 317 -9.11 -17.58 28.18
C GLU A 317 -9.08 -18.39 29.50
N ALA A 318 -8.40 -19.54 29.50
CA ALA A 318 -8.30 -20.43 30.66
C ALA A 318 -7.55 -19.80 31.84
N VAL A 319 -6.61 -18.90 31.58
CA VAL A 319 -5.92 -18.12 32.63
C VAL A 319 -6.62 -16.78 32.94
N GLY A 320 -7.85 -16.56 32.46
CA GLY A 320 -8.66 -15.39 32.77
C GLY A 320 -8.20 -14.09 32.10
N VAL A 321 -7.43 -14.18 31.03
CA VAL A 321 -6.73 -13.06 30.39
C VAL A 321 -7.51 -12.48 29.22
N TYR A 322 -8.35 -13.29 28.56
CA TYR A 322 -9.02 -12.85 27.33
C TYR A 322 -10.37 -12.18 27.60
N GLN A 323 -10.35 -10.88 27.87
CA GLN A 323 -11.34 -9.97 27.30
C GLN A 323 -10.76 -9.50 25.96
N ALA A 324 -11.52 -9.57 24.87
CA ALA A 324 -11.06 -9.12 23.56
C ALA A 324 -10.53 -7.68 23.70
N ASN A 325 -9.21 -7.49 23.68
CA ASN A 325 -8.57 -6.19 23.75
C ASN A 325 -9.16 -5.32 22.61
N PRO A 326 -9.96 -4.29 22.91
CA PRO A 326 -10.06 -3.17 22.00
C PRO A 326 -8.71 -2.45 22.13
N THR A 327 -8.05 -2.16 21.01
CA THR A 327 -6.89 -1.25 20.96
C THR A 327 -5.63 -1.62 21.76
N THR A 328 -4.69 -2.32 21.10
CA THR A 328 -3.24 -2.02 21.25
C THR A 328 -2.73 -1.39 19.96
N ALA A 329 -3.33 -0.25 19.62
CA ALA A 329 -2.66 0.82 18.90
C ALA A 329 -2.89 2.05 19.76
N SER A 330 -1.84 2.74 20.19
CA SER A 330 -1.96 3.98 20.95
C SER A 330 -0.83 4.90 20.51
N PRO A 331 -1.03 6.22 20.27
CA PRO A 331 -2.27 6.99 20.25
C PRO A 331 -2.44 7.74 18.91
N ALA A 332 -3.36 7.29 18.07
CA ALA A 332 -4.17 8.25 17.33
C ALA A 332 -5.48 8.30 18.09
N ILE A 333 -5.90 9.50 18.49
CA ILE A 333 -7.13 9.77 19.24
C ILE A 333 -8.27 8.94 18.63
N ALA A 334 -8.68 7.86 19.32
CA ALA A 334 -9.82 7.06 18.92
C ALA A 334 -11.10 7.84 19.29
N PRO A 335 -11.97 8.20 18.34
CA PRO A 335 -13.30 8.66 18.67
C PRO A 335 -14.06 7.50 19.31
N GLN A 336 -14.79 7.81 20.38
CA GLN A 336 -15.59 6.90 21.20
C GLN A 336 -16.27 5.81 20.38
N GLU A 337 -16.18 4.54 20.83
CA GLU A 337 -16.90 3.40 20.29
C GLU A 337 -18.43 3.62 20.38
N HIS A 338 -18.97 4.28 19.36
CA HIS A 338 -20.38 4.29 19.05
C HIS A 338 -20.70 3.05 18.21
N GLN A 339 -21.84 2.40 18.49
CA GLN A 339 -22.43 1.37 17.64
C GLN A 339 -22.35 1.79 16.15
N PRO A 340 -22.12 0.87 15.19
CA PRO A 340 -21.87 1.25 13.81
C PRO A 340 -23.04 2.06 13.25
N LEU A 341 -22.81 3.37 13.10
CA LEU A 341 -23.80 4.35 12.66
C LEU A 341 -24.16 4.05 11.20
N ARG A 342 -25.39 3.61 10.95
CA ARG A 342 -25.90 3.40 9.60
C ARG A 342 -26.32 4.74 8.99
N LEU A 343 -25.41 5.33 8.20
CA LEU A 343 -25.65 6.57 7.47
C LEU A 343 -26.71 6.47 6.36
N THR A 344 -27.36 7.61 6.09
CA THR A 344 -28.11 7.93 4.88
C THR A 344 -27.27 8.85 4.00
N ILE A 345 -26.74 8.31 2.90
CA ILE A 345 -25.78 8.98 2.01
C ILE A 345 -26.49 9.38 0.71
N GLY A 346 -26.52 10.67 0.41
CA GLY A 346 -26.99 11.20 -0.86
C GLY A 346 -25.85 11.41 -1.85
N ILE A 347 -25.93 10.85 -3.05
CA ILE A 347 -24.99 11.08 -4.14
C ILE A 347 -25.62 12.02 -5.17
N TYR A 348 -25.11 13.26 -5.22
CA TYR A 348 -25.52 14.28 -6.17
C TYR A 348 -24.55 14.28 -7.35
N GLY A 349 -24.97 13.71 -8.48
CA GLY A 349 -24.08 13.42 -9.63
C GLY A 349 -23.87 11.93 -9.84
N PHE A 350 -24.94 11.21 -10.18
CA PHE A 350 -24.91 9.74 -10.37
C PHE A 350 -24.32 9.28 -11.73
N GLY A 351 -23.21 9.89 -12.16
CA GLY A 351 -22.43 9.43 -13.32
C GLY A 351 -21.56 8.20 -13.02
N ASN A 352 -20.60 7.88 -13.89
CA ASN A 352 -19.74 6.69 -13.75
C ASN A 352 -19.08 6.59 -12.38
N PHE A 353 -18.52 7.69 -11.87
CA PHE A 353 -17.85 7.71 -10.57
C PHE A 353 -18.83 7.66 -9.40
N GLY A 354 -19.95 8.38 -9.46
CA GLY A 354 -21.01 8.31 -8.46
C GLY A 354 -21.60 6.90 -8.33
N GLN A 355 -21.82 6.21 -9.45
CA GLN A 355 -22.25 4.81 -9.49
C GLN A 355 -21.21 3.87 -8.88
N PHE A 356 -19.93 4.12 -9.15
CA PHE A 356 -18.82 3.35 -8.60
C PHE A 356 -18.76 3.45 -7.07
N LEU A 357 -18.88 4.65 -6.50
CA LEU A 357 -18.94 4.83 -5.05
C LEU A 357 -20.19 4.20 -4.43
N ALA A 358 -21.35 4.39 -5.08
CA ALA A 358 -22.64 3.89 -4.60
C ALA A 358 -22.65 2.37 -4.41
N LYS A 359 -22.02 1.63 -5.33
CA LYS A 359 -21.92 0.16 -5.28
C LYS A 359 -21.31 -0.35 -3.97
N THR A 360 -20.34 0.39 -3.43
CA THR A 360 -19.68 0.04 -2.18
C THR A 360 -20.46 0.58 -0.98
N MET A 361 -20.89 1.83 -1.03
CA MET A 361 -21.60 2.48 0.08
C MET A 361 -22.93 1.78 0.43
N PHE A 362 -23.64 1.23 -0.56
CA PHE A 362 -24.91 0.52 -0.34
C PHE A 362 -24.78 -0.76 0.49
N LYS A 363 -23.58 -1.37 0.55
CA LYS A 363 -23.37 -2.62 1.31
C LYS A 363 -23.71 -2.46 2.79
N THR A 364 -23.45 -1.29 3.37
CA THR A 364 -23.58 -1.03 4.82
C THR A 364 -24.46 0.19 5.14
N HIS A 365 -24.75 1.06 4.17
CA HIS A 365 -25.49 2.32 4.36
C HIS A 365 -26.72 2.43 3.45
N GLN A 366 -27.64 3.35 3.77
CA GLN A 366 -28.71 3.72 2.85
C GLN A 366 -28.15 4.71 1.83
N VAL A 367 -28.31 4.43 0.53
CA VAL A 367 -27.79 5.29 -0.53
C VAL A 367 -28.94 5.82 -1.38
N ARG A 368 -28.99 7.14 -1.51
CA ARG A 368 -29.89 7.87 -2.39
C ARG A 368 -29.10 8.54 -3.49
N ALA A 369 -29.64 8.62 -4.69
CA ALA A 369 -28.95 9.16 -5.84
C ALA A 369 -29.83 10.15 -6.60
N THR A 370 -29.22 11.22 -7.10
CA THR A 370 -29.84 12.12 -8.07
C THR A 370 -28.82 12.56 -9.12
N SER A 371 -29.30 12.87 -10.31
CA SER A 371 -28.47 13.36 -11.41
C SER A 371 -29.33 14.09 -12.44
N ARG A 372 -28.68 14.94 -13.26
CA ARG A 372 -29.34 15.59 -14.40
C ARG A 372 -29.81 14.55 -15.43
N THR A 373 -29.05 13.49 -15.62
CA THR A 373 -29.41 12.36 -16.50
C THR A 373 -30.16 11.32 -15.68
N ASN A 374 -31.25 10.77 -16.24
CA ASN A 374 -32.02 9.73 -15.57
C ASN A 374 -31.23 8.41 -15.52
N TYR A 375 -30.89 7.97 -14.31
CA TYR A 375 -30.21 6.71 -14.04
C TYR A 375 -31.02 5.75 -13.15
N ALA A 376 -32.35 5.93 -13.08
CA ALA A 376 -33.23 5.15 -12.21
C ALA A 376 -33.02 3.63 -12.34
N THR A 377 -32.88 3.11 -13.57
CA THR A 377 -32.64 1.69 -13.82
C THR A 377 -31.31 1.21 -13.24
N VAL A 378 -30.24 2.00 -13.38
CA VAL A 378 -28.90 1.65 -12.88
C VAL A 378 -28.87 1.71 -11.35
N ALA A 379 -29.48 2.74 -10.77
CA ALA A 379 -29.61 2.85 -9.32
C ALA A 379 -30.36 1.67 -8.71
N ALA A 380 -31.47 1.26 -9.32
CA ALA A 380 -32.23 0.08 -8.89
C ALA A 380 -31.39 -1.21 -8.94
N GLN A 381 -30.57 -1.39 -9.98
CA GLN A 381 -29.64 -2.54 -10.08
C GLN A 381 -28.56 -2.53 -8.99
N LEU A 382 -28.14 -1.35 -8.54
CA LEU A 382 -27.17 -1.18 -7.46
C LEU A 382 -27.82 -1.18 -6.06
N GLY A 383 -29.15 -1.32 -5.98
CA GLY A 383 -29.92 -1.27 -4.73
C GLY A 383 -30.16 0.14 -4.18
N CYS A 384 -29.78 1.19 -4.90
CA CYS A 384 -29.90 2.58 -4.47
C CYS A 384 -31.28 3.17 -4.81
N GLU A 385 -31.79 4.07 -3.96
CA GLU A 385 -33.01 4.85 -4.26
C GLU A 385 -32.66 6.02 -5.18
N TYR A 386 -33.40 6.19 -6.28
CA TYR A 386 -33.14 7.27 -7.24
C TYR A 386 -34.25 8.30 -7.26
N PHE A 387 -33.87 9.57 -7.13
CA PHE A 387 -34.77 10.71 -7.13
C PHE A 387 -34.48 11.59 -8.36
N PRO A 388 -35.43 11.75 -9.28
CA PRO A 388 -35.32 12.71 -10.38
C PRO A 388 -35.09 14.13 -9.87
N SER A 389 -34.53 15.00 -10.72
CA SER A 389 -34.29 16.42 -10.39
C SER A 389 -35.56 17.22 -10.03
N THR A 390 -36.75 16.69 -10.29
CA THR A 390 -38.04 17.25 -9.87
C THR A 390 -38.43 16.91 -8.44
N GLN A 391 -37.73 15.96 -7.79
CA GLN A 391 -38.02 15.45 -6.44
C GLN A 391 -36.86 15.72 -5.46
N LEU A 392 -36.17 16.85 -5.61
CA LEU A 392 -35.01 17.20 -4.77
C LEU A 392 -35.34 17.26 -3.28
N GLU A 393 -36.52 17.76 -2.90
CA GLU A 393 -36.93 17.83 -1.49
C GLU A 393 -36.98 16.44 -0.85
N GLN A 394 -37.49 15.43 -1.57
CA GLN A 394 -37.53 14.05 -1.10
C GLN A 394 -36.13 13.43 -1.03
N PHE A 395 -35.26 13.77 -1.98
CA PHE A 395 -33.86 13.34 -1.98
C PHE A 395 -33.12 13.81 -0.72
N PHE A 396 -33.23 15.08 -0.37
CA PHE A 396 -32.52 15.70 0.77
C PHE A 396 -33.09 15.33 2.14
N ASN A 397 -34.33 14.84 2.23
CA ASN A 397 -35.01 14.58 3.49
C ASN A 397 -34.31 13.51 4.35
N GLY A 398 -33.69 13.90 5.46
CA GLY A 398 -33.04 12.96 6.38
C GLY A 398 -31.72 12.39 5.86
N LEU A 399 -31.02 13.12 4.99
CA LEU A 399 -29.62 12.79 4.67
C LEU A 399 -28.70 13.12 5.85
N ASP A 400 -27.67 12.30 6.04
CA ASP A 400 -26.56 12.60 6.95
C ASP A 400 -25.37 13.19 6.17
N VAL A 401 -25.12 12.62 4.99
CA VAL A 401 -23.97 12.95 4.13
C VAL A 401 -24.45 13.24 2.71
N LEU A 402 -23.93 14.30 2.09
CA LEU A 402 -24.09 14.60 0.68
C LEU A 402 -22.76 14.51 -0.06
N VAL A 403 -22.61 13.52 -0.94
CA VAL A 403 -21.45 13.36 -1.83
C VAL A 403 -21.70 14.08 -3.15
N LEU A 404 -20.83 15.03 -3.50
CA LEU A 404 -20.86 15.79 -4.75
C LEU A 404 -20.02 15.11 -5.82
N GLY A 405 -20.64 14.20 -6.59
CA GLY A 405 -20.02 13.42 -7.66
C GLY A 405 -20.13 14.07 -9.05
N VAL A 406 -19.84 15.37 -9.15
CA VAL A 406 -19.95 16.14 -10.40
C VAL A 406 -18.58 16.40 -11.04
N SER A 407 -18.53 16.95 -12.27
CA SER A 407 -17.25 17.32 -12.88
C SER A 407 -16.67 18.58 -12.23
N ILE A 408 -15.34 18.70 -12.22
CA ILE A 408 -14.61 19.85 -11.67
C ILE A 408 -15.15 21.15 -12.27
N LEU A 409 -15.27 21.22 -13.61
CA LEU A 409 -15.74 22.39 -14.34
C LEU A 409 -17.17 22.84 -13.97
N SER A 410 -18.01 21.92 -13.47
CA SER A 410 -19.41 22.21 -13.16
C SER A 410 -19.68 22.38 -11.66
N PHE A 411 -18.68 22.16 -10.80
CA PHE A 411 -18.85 22.05 -9.35
C PHE A 411 -19.53 23.30 -8.74
N GLU A 412 -18.98 24.49 -8.97
CA GLU A 412 -19.55 25.75 -8.48
C GLU A 412 -20.99 25.97 -8.98
N SER A 413 -21.21 25.77 -10.28
CA SER A 413 -22.51 25.98 -10.90
C SER A 413 -23.59 25.04 -10.36
N VAL A 414 -23.22 23.81 -9.98
CA VAL A 414 -24.13 22.83 -9.38
C VAL A 414 -24.41 23.20 -7.94
N LEU A 415 -23.38 23.50 -7.16
CA LEU A 415 -23.53 23.85 -5.74
C LEU A 415 -24.43 25.09 -5.55
N ASN A 416 -24.36 26.04 -6.49
CA ASN A 416 -25.19 27.25 -6.47
C ASN A 416 -26.63 27.04 -6.93
N LYS A 417 -26.95 25.91 -7.58
CA LYS A 417 -28.34 25.54 -7.94
C LYS A 417 -29.06 24.81 -6.83
N ILE A 418 -28.35 24.24 -5.86
CA ILE A 418 -28.97 23.55 -4.73
C ILE A 418 -29.48 24.61 -3.73
N PRO A 419 -30.79 24.60 -3.39
CA PRO A 419 -31.31 25.50 -2.36
C PRO A 419 -30.56 25.33 -1.04
N LYS A 420 -29.99 26.42 -0.50
CA LYS A 420 -29.08 26.36 0.65
C LYS A 420 -29.74 25.79 1.92
N GLN A 421 -31.06 25.95 2.06
CA GLN A 421 -31.85 25.36 3.14
C GLN A 421 -31.73 23.83 3.22
N PHE A 422 -31.50 23.15 2.08
CA PHE A 422 -31.34 21.69 2.05
C PHE A 422 -29.95 21.22 2.48
N LEU A 423 -28.99 22.14 2.57
CA LEU A 423 -27.60 21.84 2.92
C LEU A 423 -27.30 22.07 4.41
N GLU A 424 -28.22 22.71 5.14
CA GLU A 424 -28.06 22.96 6.56
C GLU A 424 -27.94 21.65 7.34
N LYS A 425 -26.99 21.61 8.29
CA LYS A 425 -26.73 20.46 9.17
C LYS A 425 -26.25 19.18 8.48
N LEU A 426 -25.94 19.22 7.18
CA LEU A 426 -25.36 18.09 6.47
C LEU A 426 -23.83 18.08 6.56
N VAL A 427 -23.25 16.89 6.44
CA VAL A 427 -21.84 16.73 6.06
C VAL A 427 -21.74 16.71 4.54
N ILE A 428 -21.15 17.75 3.96
CA ILE A 428 -20.93 17.87 2.52
C ILE A 428 -19.56 17.32 2.18
N VAL A 429 -19.53 16.36 1.25
CA VAL A 429 -18.34 15.65 0.81
C VAL A 429 -18.07 15.91 -0.66
N ASP A 430 -16.89 16.40 -0.97
CA ASP A 430 -16.41 16.46 -2.35
C ASP A 430 -15.52 15.24 -2.65
N VAL A 431 -15.55 14.77 -3.90
CA VAL A 431 -14.76 13.63 -4.38
C VAL A 431 -13.96 13.94 -5.65
N LEU A 432 -13.70 15.24 -5.91
CA LEU A 432 -13.01 15.69 -7.12
C LEU A 432 -11.51 15.34 -7.12
N SER A 433 -10.85 15.42 -8.27
CA SER A 433 -9.39 15.20 -8.35
C SER A 433 -8.53 16.43 -8.04
N VAL A 434 -9.15 17.60 -7.81
CA VAL A 434 -8.51 18.82 -7.29
C VAL A 434 -9.22 19.22 -6.01
N LYS A 435 -8.49 19.73 -5.01
CA LYS A 435 -9.01 19.92 -3.64
C LYS A 435 -9.10 21.38 -3.21
N THR A 436 -8.13 22.21 -3.59
CA THR A 436 -8.12 23.63 -3.23
C THR A 436 -9.33 24.37 -3.82
N HIS A 437 -9.67 24.09 -5.08
CA HIS A 437 -10.82 24.68 -5.75
C HIS A 437 -12.17 24.36 -5.09
N PRO A 438 -12.59 23.09 -4.90
CA PRO A 438 -13.85 22.80 -4.22
C PRO A 438 -13.85 23.24 -2.75
N LYS A 439 -12.71 23.16 -2.04
CA LYS A 439 -12.58 23.68 -0.66
C LYS A 439 -12.95 25.15 -0.57
N GLN A 440 -12.40 25.98 -1.46
CA GLN A 440 -12.68 27.43 -1.48
C GLN A 440 -14.14 27.73 -1.81
N ILE A 441 -14.71 27.05 -2.81
CA ILE A 441 -16.12 27.22 -3.17
C ILE A 441 -17.03 26.80 -2.01
N MET A 442 -16.77 25.65 -1.40
CA MET A 442 -17.57 25.14 -0.30
C MET A 442 -17.50 26.06 0.93
N LEU A 443 -16.31 26.57 1.28
CA LEU A 443 -16.17 27.53 2.38
C LEU A 443 -16.92 28.84 2.14
N LYS A 444 -16.98 29.29 0.88
CA LYS A 444 -17.64 30.55 0.47
C LYS A 444 -19.15 30.41 0.36
N ASP A 445 -19.63 29.35 -0.29
CA ASP A 445 -21.02 29.24 -0.77
C ASP A 445 -21.90 28.29 0.06
N LEU A 446 -21.35 27.47 0.97
CA LEU A 446 -22.16 26.62 1.86
C LEU A 446 -22.60 27.39 3.12
N PRO A 447 -23.82 27.14 3.64
CA PRO A 447 -24.27 27.76 4.88
C PRO A 447 -23.33 27.41 6.04
N GLU A 448 -23.15 28.33 6.99
CA GLU A 448 -22.26 28.12 8.16
C GLU A 448 -22.68 26.92 9.01
N SER A 449 -23.92 26.48 8.91
CA SER A 449 -24.48 25.30 9.58
C SER A 449 -24.18 23.96 8.91
N ALA A 450 -23.48 23.94 7.76
CA ALA A 450 -23.05 22.72 7.08
C ALA A 450 -21.59 22.37 7.39
N SER A 451 -21.27 21.09 7.58
CA SER A 451 -19.88 20.65 7.74
C SER A 451 -19.25 20.22 6.40
N ILE A 452 -17.94 20.35 6.28
CA ILE A 452 -17.20 20.18 5.01
C ILE A 452 -16.12 19.13 5.20
N LEU A 453 -16.15 18.10 4.37
CA LEU A 453 -15.13 17.06 4.28
C LEU A 453 -14.65 16.99 2.82
N CYS A 454 -13.39 17.34 2.58
CA CYS A 454 -12.80 17.17 1.26
C CYS A 454 -12.22 15.77 1.16
N THR A 455 -12.49 15.04 0.08
CA THR A 455 -11.93 13.69 -0.11
C THR A 455 -11.51 13.44 -1.54
N HIS A 456 -10.51 12.60 -1.77
CA HIS A 456 -10.17 12.13 -3.11
C HIS A 456 -9.78 10.66 -3.07
N PRO A 457 -10.70 9.77 -3.51
CA PRO A 457 -10.31 8.43 -3.88
C PRO A 457 -9.43 8.56 -5.13
N MET A 458 -8.11 8.39 -4.99
CA MET A 458 -7.13 8.53 -6.08
C MET A 458 -7.16 7.32 -7.04
N PHE A 459 -8.34 6.73 -7.18
CA PHE A 459 -8.65 5.56 -7.98
C PHE A 459 -10.08 5.69 -8.52
N GLY A 460 -10.32 5.12 -9.68
CA GLY A 460 -11.59 5.19 -10.38
C GLY A 460 -12.22 3.82 -10.62
N PRO A 461 -13.28 3.76 -11.45
CA PRO A 461 -13.97 2.51 -11.78
C PRO A 461 -13.07 1.42 -12.36
N GLU A 462 -11.97 1.79 -13.04
CA GLU A 462 -11.01 0.84 -13.61
C GLU A 462 -9.99 0.36 -12.58
N SER A 463 -9.31 1.28 -11.89
CA SER A 463 -8.27 0.93 -10.91
C SER A 463 -8.84 0.31 -9.63
N GLY A 464 -10.06 0.68 -9.24
CA GLY A 464 -10.79 0.10 -8.10
C GLY A 464 -11.88 -0.91 -8.49
N LYS A 465 -11.87 -1.43 -9.72
CA LYS A 465 -12.92 -2.32 -10.25
C LYS A 465 -13.17 -3.56 -9.38
N TYR A 466 -12.08 -4.14 -8.88
CA TYR A 466 -12.08 -5.43 -8.18
C TYR A 466 -11.92 -5.30 -6.67
N SER A 467 -11.04 -4.39 -6.21
CA SER A 467 -10.77 -4.14 -4.79
C SER A 467 -10.28 -2.72 -4.58
N TRP A 468 -10.57 -2.13 -3.41
CA TRP A 468 -10.02 -0.83 -3.01
C TRP A 468 -8.83 -0.97 -2.04
N ARG A 469 -8.43 -2.21 -1.71
CA ARG A 469 -7.35 -2.49 -0.75
C ARG A 469 -6.02 -1.87 -1.18
N GLY A 470 -5.42 -1.10 -0.29
CA GLY A 470 -4.16 -0.40 -0.50
C GLY A 470 -4.24 0.77 -1.47
N LEU A 471 -5.40 1.03 -2.09
CA LEU A 471 -5.58 2.18 -2.96
C LEU A 471 -5.64 3.47 -2.14
N PRO A 472 -4.97 4.55 -2.58
CA PRO A 472 -4.91 5.79 -1.80
C PRO A 472 -6.25 6.51 -1.75
N MET A 473 -6.67 6.87 -0.54
CA MET A 473 -7.86 7.67 -0.26
C MET A 473 -7.45 8.88 0.58
N MET A 474 -7.40 10.06 -0.05
CA MET A 474 -7.06 11.30 0.64
C MET A 474 -8.30 11.92 1.30
N PHE A 475 -8.12 12.57 2.45
CA PHE A 475 -9.16 13.39 3.06
C PHE A 475 -8.61 14.58 3.88
N GLU A 476 -9.43 15.63 4.03
CA GLU A 476 -9.26 16.75 4.95
C GLU A 476 -10.61 17.14 5.57
N LYS A 477 -10.71 17.18 6.90
CA LYS A 477 -11.88 17.72 7.61
C LYS A 477 -11.79 19.25 7.69
N VAL A 478 -12.38 19.94 6.71
CA VAL A 478 -12.23 21.40 6.55
C VAL A 478 -13.08 22.21 7.53
N ARG A 479 -14.34 21.80 7.79
CA ARG A 479 -15.23 22.50 8.72
C ARG A 479 -16.07 21.51 9.52
N VAL A 480 -15.80 21.38 10.82
CA VAL A 480 -16.52 20.48 11.75
C VAL A 480 -17.27 21.34 12.76
N LEU A 481 -18.62 21.24 12.77
CA LEU A 481 -19.46 22.15 13.56
C LEU A 481 -19.88 21.60 14.92
N SER A 482 -19.96 20.27 15.05
CA SER A 482 -20.40 19.60 16.26
C SER A 482 -19.72 18.24 16.42
N GLY A 483 -19.75 17.70 17.63
CA GLY A 483 -19.31 16.32 17.88
C GLY A 483 -20.07 15.31 17.02
N GLU A 484 -21.38 15.49 16.83
CA GLU A 484 -22.21 14.65 15.97
C GLU A 484 -21.73 14.64 14.51
N HIS A 485 -21.44 15.82 13.93
CA HIS A 485 -20.91 15.91 12.57
C HIS A 485 -19.53 15.26 12.44
N SER A 486 -18.68 15.35 13.47
CA SER A 486 -17.40 14.62 13.48
C SER A 486 -17.62 13.11 13.41
N HIS A 487 -18.56 12.57 14.21
CA HIS A 487 -18.88 11.14 14.17
C HIS A 487 -19.47 10.69 12.83
N VAL A 488 -20.27 11.53 12.18
CA VAL A 488 -20.78 11.28 10.82
C VAL A 488 -19.65 11.26 9.80
N MET A 489 -18.70 12.22 9.87
CA MET A 489 -17.50 12.22 9.01
C MET A 489 -16.66 10.96 9.21
N ASP A 490 -16.42 10.56 10.46
CA ASP A 490 -15.67 9.34 10.78
C ASP A 490 -16.41 8.09 10.29
N ALA A 491 -17.74 8.05 10.41
CA ALA A 491 -18.56 6.96 9.87
C ALA A 491 -18.48 6.88 8.34
N PHE A 492 -18.43 8.02 7.65
CA PHE A 492 -18.26 8.06 6.21
C PHE A 492 -16.85 7.60 5.77
N LEU A 493 -15.80 8.08 6.43
CA LEU A 493 -14.41 7.68 6.14
C LEU A 493 -14.18 6.19 6.42
N ARG A 494 -14.83 5.63 7.46
CA ARG A 494 -14.80 4.20 7.79
C ARG A 494 -15.26 3.29 6.64
N ILE A 495 -16.06 3.79 5.69
CA ILE A 495 -16.43 3.03 4.48
C ILE A 495 -15.18 2.64 3.69
N PHE A 496 -14.27 3.59 3.52
CA PHE A 496 -13.01 3.38 2.79
C PHE A 496 -12.00 2.57 3.60
N GLU A 497 -11.95 2.78 4.92
CA GLU A 497 -11.12 1.98 5.83
C GLU A 497 -11.53 0.50 5.85
N THR A 498 -12.85 0.23 5.85
CA THR A 498 -13.39 -1.14 5.82
C THR A 498 -13.06 -1.86 4.52
N GLU A 499 -12.99 -1.11 3.41
CA GLU A 499 -12.52 -1.62 2.11
C GLU A 499 -10.98 -1.61 2.01
N MET A 500 -10.29 -1.38 3.13
CA MET A 500 -8.84 -1.45 3.28
C MET A 500 -8.06 -0.43 2.43
N CYS A 501 -8.65 0.73 2.11
CA CYS A 501 -7.95 1.82 1.47
C CYS A 501 -6.75 2.29 2.31
N ARG A 502 -5.70 2.77 1.63
CA ARG A 502 -4.61 3.51 2.30
C ARG A 502 -5.10 4.93 2.55
N MET A 503 -5.55 5.20 3.77
CA MET A 503 -6.06 6.51 4.18
C MET A 503 -4.90 7.52 4.31
N LEU A 504 -5.04 8.68 3.67
CA LEU A 504 -4.04 9.74 3.62
C LEU A 504 -4.66 11.06 4.10
N GLU A 505 -4.48 11.37 5.38
CA GLU A 505 -4.87 12.67 5.92
C GLU A 505 -3.83 13.72 5.54
N MET A 506 -4.24 14.73 4.78
CA MET A 506 -3.38 15.84 4.36
C MET A 506 -4.22 17.06 3.95
N THR A 507 -3.60 18.23 3.92
CA THR A 507 -4.29 19.45 3.47
C THR A 507 -4.60 19.39 1.96
N CYS A 508 -5.68 20.03 1.56
CA CYS A 508 -6.08 20.20 0.16
C CYS A 508 -4.96 20.84 -0.68
N GLU A 509 -4.22 21.78 -0.08
CA GLU A 509 -3.06 22.44 -0.69
C GLU A 509 -1.92 21.46 -0.96
N SER A 510 -1.54 20.65 0.04
CA SER A 510 -0.49 19.63 -0.09
C SER A 510 -0.88 18.55 -1.09
N HIS A 511 -2.15 18.12 -1.07
CA HIS A 511 -2.66 17.18 -2.06
C HIS A 511 -2.52 17.72 -3.49
N ASP A 512 -2.94 18.96 -3.75
CA ASP A 512 -2.90 19.51 -5.12
C ASP A 512 -1.46 19.69 -5.62
N GLU A 513 -0.50 19.97 -4.73
CA GLU A 513 0.93 19.95 -5.08
C GLU A 513 1.40 18.56 -5.55
N TYR A 514 1.06 17.51 -4.80
CA TYR A 514 1.38 16.13 -5.19
C TYR A 514 0.62 15.68 -6.44
N ALA A 515 -0.66 16.02 -6.57
CA ALA A 515 -1.50 15.66 -7.71
C ALA A 515 -0.99 16.31 -9.01
N ALA A 516 -0.41 17.51 -8.94
CA ALA A 516 0.20 18.16 -10.10
C ALA A 516 1.42 17.39 -10.62
N SER A 517 2.32 16.98 -9.72
CA SER A 517 3.54 16.25 -10.06
C SER A 517 3.33 14.76 -10.37
N SER A 518 2.15 14.21 -10.06
CA SER A 518 1.79 12.82 -10.33
C SER A 518 0.65 12.68 -11.34
N GLN A 519 -0.59 12.94 -10.94
CA GLN A 519 -1.79 12.74 -11.76
C GLN A 519 -1.80 13.64 -13.00
N PHE A 520 -1.59 14.94 -12.85
CA PHE A 520 -1.61 15.88 -13.97
C PHE A 520 -0.50 15.59 -14.98
N LEU A 521 0.73 15.36 -14.49
CA LEU A 521 1.86 15.00 -15.34
C LEU A 521 1.63 13.69 -16.11
N THR A 522 1.00 12.70 -15.47
CA THR A 522 0.61 11.42 -16.10
C THR A 522 -0.35 11.66 -17.26
N HIS A 523 -1.42 12.44 -17.04
CA HIS A 523 -2.36 12.80 -18.11
C HIS A 523 -1.72 13.64 -19.21
N LEU A 524 -0.88 14.61 -18.86
CA LEU A 524 -0.18 15.46 -19.83
C LEU A 524 0.68 14.59 -20.76
N THR A 525 1.47 13.69 -20.18
CA THR A 525 2.36 12.79 -20.93
C THR A 525 1.56 11.85 -21.83
N GLY A 526 0.54 11.18 -21.30
CA GLY A 526 -0.30 10.27 -22.07
C GLY A 526 -1.02 10.97 -23.23
N ARG A 527 -1.54 12.19 -23.02
CA ARG A 527 -2.20 12.97 -24.09
C ARG A 527 -1.22 13.49 -25.13
N ILE A 528 0.00 13.91 -24.75
CA ILE A 528 1.05 14.28 -25.72
C ILE A 528 1.40 13.08 -26.63
N LEU A 529 1.60 11.90 -26.04
CA LEU A 529 1.87 10.67 -26.79
C LEU A 529 0.69 10.27 -27.70
N SER A 530 -0.55 10.52 -27.25
CA SER A 530 -1.74 10.35 -28.07
C SER A 530 -1.75 11.28 -29.29
N VAL A 531 -1.38 12.56 -29.12
CA VAL A 531 -1.28 13.54 -30.22
C VAL A 531 -0.17 13.16 -31.20
N GLN A 532 0.94 12.60 -30.71
CA GLN A 532 2.00 12.05 -31.55
C GLN A 532 1.54 10.81 -32.36
N GLY A 533 0.40 10.21 -32.01
CA GLY A 533 -0.13 9.03 -32.69
C GLY A 533 0.57 7.73 -32.30
N VAL A 534 1.09 7.64 -31.06
CA VAL A 534 1.71 6.42 -30.53
C VAL A 534 0.70 5.27 -30.54
N LYS A 535 1.04 4.19 -31.23
CA LYS A 535 0.23 2.96 -31.38
C LYS A 535 1.14 1.74 -31.36
N ASN A 536 0.56 0.59 -31.03
CA ASN A 536 1.28 -0.69 -31.06
C ASN A 536 1.90 -0.95 -32.44
N THR A 537 3.10 -1.53 -32.44
CA THR A 537 3.87 -1.93 -33.61
C THR A 537 4.30 -3.40 -33.52
N PRO A 538 4.68 -4.05 -34.63
CA PRO A 538 5.14 -5.44 -34.60
C PRO A 538 6.43 -5.69 -33.78
N ILE A 539 7.17 -4.64 -33.42
CA ILE A 539 8.46 -4.71 -32.72
C ILE A 539 8.40 -4.13 -31.30
N ASP A 540 7.19 -4.01 -30.74
CA ASP A 540 6.99 -3.40 -29.42
C ASP A 540 7.78 -4.09 -28.31
N THR A 541 8.64 -3.32 -27.67
CA THR A 541 9.29 -3.74 -26.42
C THR A 541 8.31 -3.65 -25.25
N ARG A 542 8.63 -4.31 -24.13
CA ARG A 542 7.82 -4.19 -22.90
C ARG A 542 7.68 -2.73 -22.44
N GLY A 543 8.75 -1.93 -22.57
CA GLY A 543 8.72 -0.51 -22.22
C GLY A 543 7.77 0.29 -23.12
N PHE A 544 7.76 0.03 -24.43
CA PHE A 544 6.86 0.72 -25.35
C PHE A 544 5.39 0.35 -25.09
N LYS A 545 5.09 -0.91 -24.76
CA LYS A 545 3.73 -1.33 -24.37
C LYS A 545 3.20 -0.57 -23.14
N ASN A 546 4.07 -0.21 -22.20
CA ASN A 546 3.67 0.62 -21.06
C ASN A 546 3.28 2.05 -21.48
N LEU A 547 3.95 2.62 -22.49
CA LEU A 547 3.58 3.92 -23.04
C LEU A 547 2.23 3.88 -23.76
N VAL A 548 1.97 2.81 -24.54
CA VAL A 548 0.67 2.61 -25.17
C VAL A 548 -0.43 2.46 -24.12
N ARG A 549 -0.18 1.67 -23.06
CA ARG A 549 -1.12 1.54 -21.94
C ARG A 549 -1.38 2.87 -21.23
N LEU A 550 -0.35 3.69 -21.02
CA LEU A 550 -0.50 5.03 -20.46
C LEU A 550 -1.41 5.91 -21.33
N VAL A 551 -1.24 5.88 -22.66
CA VAL A 551 -2.10 6.59 -23.61
C VAL A 551 -3.55 6.08 -23.49
N GLU A 552 -3.75 4.77 -23.49
CA GLU A 552 -5.08 4.16 -23.39
C GLU A 552 -5.78 4.54 -22.08
N ASP A 553 -5.09 4.46 -20.95
CA ASP A 553 -5.67 4.72 -19.63
C ASP A 553 -5.99 6.21 -19.45
N THR A 554 -5.10 7.12 -19.87
CA THR A 554 -5.31 8.58 -19.71
C THR A 554 -6.31 9.17 -20.70
N CYS A 555 -6.47 8.58 -21.89
CA CYS A 555 -7.41 9.03 -22.92
C CYS A 555 -8.81 8.43 -22.78
N LYS A 556 -8.99 7.37 -21.98
CA LYS A 556 -10.33 6.88 -21.56
C LYS A 556 -11.05 7.92 -20.69
N ASP A 557 -10.31 8.66 -19.88
CA ASP A 557 -10.87 9.76 -19.11
C ASP A 557 -11.24 10.95 -20.00
N SER A 558 -12.35 11.61 -19.65
CA SER A 558 -12.86 12.78 -20.38
C SER A 558 -11.81 13.88 -20.46
N PHE A 559 -11.79 14.60 -21.59
CA PHE A 559 -10.93 15.79 -21.71
C PHE A 559 -11.26 16.86 -20.66
N ASP A 560 -12.53 16.99 -20.29
CA ASP A 560 -13.01 17.88 -19.22
C ASP A 560 -12.29 17.66 -17.88
N LEU A 561 -11.96 16.40 -17.53
CA LEU A 561 -11.17 16.09 -16.33
C LEU A 561 -9.77 16.70 -16.45
N PHE A 562 -9.11 16.48 -17.59
CA PHE A 562 -7.76 17.00 -17.82
C PHE A 562 -7.75 18.54 -17.86
N GLN A 563 -8.74 19.15 -18.50
CA GLN A 563 -8.93 20.59 -18.47
C GLN A 563 -9.14 21.07 -17.03
N GLY A 564 -9.97 20.39 -16.24
CA GLY A 564 -10.19 20.74 -14.84
C GLY A 564 -8.94 20.65 -13.98
N LEU A 565 -8.10 19.61 -14.19
CA LEU A 565 -6.80 19.50 -13.53
C LEU A 565 -5.86 20.67 -13.91
N TYR A 566 -5.88 21.11 -15.17
CA TYR A 566 -5.08 22.24 -15.62
C TYR A 566 -5.57 23.57 -15.02
N GLU A 567 -6.86 23.84 -15.12
CA GLU A 567 -7.46 25.13 -14.78
C GLU A 567 -7.55 25.36 -13.28
N PHE A 568 -7.77 24.31 -12.49
CA PHE A 568 -8.12 24.43 -11.07
C PHE A 568 -7.07 23.89 -10.09
N ASN A 569 -5.95 23.34 -10.59
CA ASN A 569 -4.78 23.07 -9.76
C ASN A 569 -3.73 24.17 -10.01
N PRO A 570 -3.38 24.98 -8.99
CA PRO A 570 -2.48 26.13 -9.16
C PRO A 570 -1.05 25.73 -9.58
N ASN A 571 -0.67 24.48 -9.40
CA ASN A 571 0.68 23.98 -9.70
C ASN A 571 0.81 23.45 -11.15
N SER A 572 -0.29 23.30 -11.89
CA SER A 572 -0.29 22.65 -13.22
C SER A 572 0.54 23.42 -14.26
N GLU A 573 0.44 24.74 -14.30
CA GLU A 573 1.21 25.60 -15.24
C GLU A 573 2.72 25.41 -15.05
N GLN A 574 3.17 25.38 -13.78
CA GLN A 574 4.57 25.17 -13.44
C GLN A 574 5.07 23.79 -13.90
N GLN A 575 4.24 22.75 -13.80
CA GLN A 575 4.60 21.40 -14.27
C GLN A 575 4.75 21.34 -15.79
N ILE A 576 3.90 22.03 -16.56
CA ILE A 576 4.07 22.14 -18.02
C ILE A 576 5.41 22.80 -18.35
N GLN A 577 5.75 23.89 -17.66
CA GLN A 577 6.99 24.62 -17.91
C GLN A 577 8.22 23.75 -17.60
N LYS A 578 8.25 23.10 -16.43
CA LYS A 578 9.30 22.14 -16.07
C LYS A 578 9.44 21.00 -17.08
N PHE A 579 8.32 20.49 -17.59
CA PHE A 579 8.32 19.43 -18.60
C PHE A 579 8.95 19.90 -19.92
N ARG A 580 8.63 21.11 -20.39
CA ARG A 580 9.24 21.69 -21.59
C ARG A 580 10.74 21.90 -21.42
N GLU A 581 11.16 22.49 -20.31
CA GLU A 581 12.58 22.71 -20.00
C GLU A 581 13.36 21.38 -19.93
N SER A 582 12.77 20.35 -19.31
CA SER A 582 13.37 19.01 -19.25
C SER A 582 13.50 18.38 -20.64
N LEU A 583 12.51 18.58 -21.52
CA LEU A 583 12.56 18.09 -22.90
C LEU A 583 13.68 18.78 -23.69
N ASP A 584 13.82 20.10 -23.53
CA ASP A 584 14.89 20.89 -24.15
C ASP A 584 16.27 20.49 -23.63
N GLU A 585 16.42 20.28 -22.32
CA GLU A 585 17.66 19.83 -21.69
C GLU A 585 18.09 18.46 -22.21
N VAL A 586 17.18 17.48 -22.23
CA VAL A 586 17.45 16.14 -22.78
C VAL A 586 17.84 16.22 -24.25
N THR A 587 17.15 17.07 -25.03
CA THR A 587 17.46 17.29 -26.45
C THR A 587 18.86 17.89 -26.62
N ASN A 588 19.23 18.86 -25.78
CA ASN A 588 20.56 19.48 -25.79
C ASN A 588 21.67 18.49 -25.43
N LEU A 589 21.45 17.60 -24.45
CA LEU A 589 22.41 16.55 -24.09
C LEU A 589 22.68 15.58 -25.25
N LEU A 590 21.65 15.24 -26.02
CA LEU A 590 21.79 14.41 -27.22
C LEU A 590 22.61 15.13 -28.29
N VAL A 591 22.40 16.43 -28.49
CA VAL A 591 23.18 17.24 -29.44
C VAL A 591 24.64 17.36 -29.00
N GLN A 592 24.92 17.58 -27.71
CA GLN A 592 26.29 17.77 -27.20
C GLN A 592 27.13 16.50 -27.18
N LYS A 593 26.53 15.33 -26.92
CA LYS A 593 27.24 14.03 -26.90
C LYS A 593 27.45 13.41 -28.29
N THR A 594 26.88 14.01 -29.33
CA THR A 594 27.11 13.58 -30.71
C THR A 594 28.40 14.24 -31.21
N PRO A 595 29.47 13.50 -31.59
CA PRO A 595 30.65 14.10 -32.21
C PRO A 595 30.20 14.92 -33.42
N LYS A 596 30.86 16.07 -33.71
CA LYS A 596 30.55 16.99 -34.84
C LYS A 596 30.28 16.23 -36.16
N ARG A 597 29.08 15.69 -36.33
CA ARG A 597 28.43 15.50 -37.61
C ARG A 597 27.97 16.90 -37.97
N ALA A 598 28.31 17.32 -39.19
CA ALA A 598 27.82 18.56 -39.77
C ALA A 598 26.35 18.73 -39.36
N GLN A 599 26.05 19.84 -38.68
CA GLN A 599 24.67 20.22 -38.42
C GLN A 599 23.93 20.09 -39.75
N PRO A 600 22.80 19.37 -39.84
CA PRO A 600 21.85 19.68 -40.88
C PRO A 600 21.41 21.11 -40.57
N THR A 601 21.89 22.06 -41.36
CA THR A 601 21.22 23.34 -41.50
C THR A 601 19.74 23.04 -41.72
N LEU A 602 18.86 23.53 -40.83
CA LEU A 602 17.44 23.59 -41.11
C LEU A 602 17.30 24.30 -42.46
N PRO A 603 16.87 23.63 -43.55
CA PRO A 603 16.71 24.32 -44.81
C PRO A 603 15.46 25.16 -44.69
N VAL A 604 15.67 26.48 -44.72
CA VAL A 604 14.70 27.37 -45.31
C VAL A 604 14.47 26.88 -46.75
N ALA A 605 13.27 26.35 -46.99
CA ALA A 605 12.65 26.05 -48.28
C ALA A 605 13.29 25.00 -49.23
N SER A 606 12.37 24.18 -49.77
CA SER A 606 12.41 23.32 -50.98
C SER A 606 13.44 22.18 -51.06
N THR A 607 12.99 20.97 -50.74
CA THR A 607 13.59 19.71 -51.25
C THR A 607 12.44 18.84 -51.75
N THR A 608 12.56 18.28 -52.96
CA THR A 608 11.42 17.62 -53.63
C THR A 608 11.20 16.20 -53.11
N MET A 609 9.94 15.73 -53.17
CA MET A 609 9.49 14.44 -52.62
C MET A 609 10.28 13.22 -53.11
N ALA A 610 10.91 13.30 -54.28
CA ALA A 610 11.68 12.20 -54.88
C ALA A 610 13.01 11.91 -54.15
N GLU A 611 13.62 12.93 -53.53
CA GLU A 611 14.89 12.77 -52.80
C GLU A 611 14.69 12.26 -51.38
N LYS A 612 13.49 12.46 -50.82
CA LYS A 612 13.14 12.05 -49.45
C LYS A 612 12.79 10.55 -49.34
N TYR A 613 12.39 9.93 -50.46
CA TYR A 613 12.00 8.51 -50.51
C TYR A 613 12.57 7.83 -51.77
N PRO A 614 13.85 7.42 -51.77
CA PRO A 614 14.40 6.66 -52.90
C PRO A 614 13.63 5.34 -53.02
N GLN A 615 12.87 5.19 -54.11
CA GLN A 615 12.10 3.97 -54.34
C GLN A 615 13.01 2.77 -54.50
N ASN A 616 12.60 1.64 -53.90
CA ASN A 616 13.25 0.35 -54.07
C ASN A 616 13.44 0.06 -55.57
N PRO A 617 14.66 -0.23 -56.07
CA PRO A 617 14.94 -0.38 -57.50
C PRO A 617 14.15 -1.51 -58.19
N LEU A 618 13.48 -2.38 -57.44
CA LEU A 618 12.53 -3.37 -57.96
C LEU A 618 11.15 -2.77 -58.32
N LEU A 619 10.73 -1.67 -57.68
CA LEU A 619 9.45 -0.99 -57.96
C LEU A 619 9.49 -0.21 -59.29
N GLY A 620 10.67 0.24 -59.74
CA GLY A 620 10.84 0.94 -61.02
C GLY A 620 10.58 0.06 -62.26
N LYS A 621 10.36 -1.24 -62.09
CA LYS A 621 10.00 -2.19 -63.15
C LYS A 621 8.50 -2.49 -63.23
N ILE A 622 7.69 -1.97 -62.31
CA ILE A 622 6.26 -2.24 -62.26
C ILE A 622 5.53 -1.09 -62.94
N ALA A 623 4.91 -1.36 -64.09
CA ALA A 623 4.07 -0.38 -64.76
C ALA A 623 2.87 -0.04 -63.85
N PRO A 624 2.62 1.24 -63.53
CA PRO A 624 1.49 1.63 -62.70
C PRO A 624 0.18 1.22 -63.37
N SER A 625 -0.80 0.80 -62.56
CA SER A 625 -2.10 0.41 -63.10
C SER A 625 -2.75 1.59 -63.82
N LYS A 626 -3.42 1.33 -64.94
CA LYS A 626 -4.06 2.38 -65.76
C LYS A 626 -4.99 3.27 -64.93
N THR A 627 -5.64 2.70 -63.92
CA THR A 627 -6.51 3.42 -62.98
C THR A 627 -5.75 4.47 -62.16
N VAL A 628 -4.56 4.15 -61.67
CA VAL A 628 -3.74 5.08 -60.89
C VAL A 628 -3.20 6.21 -61.77
N VAL A 629 -2.83 5.90 -63.01
CA VAL A 629 -2.38 6.91 -63.98
C VAL A 629 -3.51 7.87 -64.35
N ILE A 630 -4.70 7.35 -64.67
CA ILE A 630 -5.86 8.16 -65.02
C ILE A 630 -6.31 9.02 -63.83
N HIS A 631 -6.29 8.48 -62.61
CA HIS A 631 -6.61 9.24 -61.40
C HIS A 631 -5.62 10.39 -61.16
N GLY A 632 -4.32 10.15 -61.38
CA GLY A 632 -3.30 11.20 -61.31
C GLY A 632 -3.51 12.31 -62.33
N MET A 633 -3.83 11.96 -63.58
CA MET A 633 -4.13 12.94 -64.63
C MET A 633 -5.38 13.77 -64.32
N ALA A 634 -6.43 13.14 -63.78
CA ALA A 634 -7.65 13.85 -63.38
C ALA A 634 -7.36 14.88 -62.27
N LYS A 635 -6.58 14.50 -61.25
CA LYS A 635 -6.18 15.41 -60.17
C LYS A 635 -5.30 16.56 -60.63
N GLN A 636 -4.45 16.33 -61.64
CA GLN A 636 -3.63 17.39 -62.22
C GLN A 636 -4.47 18.39 -63.02
N LEU A 637 -5.46 17.92 -63.79
CA LEU A 637 -6.37 18.79 -64.53
C LEU A 637 -7.30 19.60 -63.60
N GLU A 638 -7.74 19.02 -62.48
CA GLU A 638 -8.46 19.74 -61.42
C GLU A 638 -7.58 20.84 -60.79
N ALA A 639 -6.30 20.54 -60.53
CA ALA A 639 -5.36 21.51 -59.96
C ALA A 639 -5.05 22.68 -60.93
N GLU A 640 -5.16 22.45 -62.23
CA GLU A 640 -5.09 23.49 -63.27
C GLU A 640 -6.41 24.28 -63.42
N GLY A 641 -7.42 24.01 -62.57
CA GLY A 641 -8.69 24.72 -62.55
C GLY A 641 -9.64 24.34 -63.69
N LYS A 642 -9.41 23.20 -64.36
CA LYS A 642 -10.31 22.67 -65.40
C LYS A 642 -11.40 21.82 -64.74
N ASP A 643 -12.62 21.91 -65.27
CA ASP A 643 -13.71 21.02 -64.82
C ASP A 643 -13.47 19.61 -65.35
N VAL A 644 -13.26 18.66 -64.43
CA VAL A 644 -12.97 17.26 -64.75
C VAL A 644 -14.15 16.38 -64.38
N TRP A 645 -14.63 15.59 -65.35
CA TRP A 645 -15.69 14.61 -65.16
C TRP A 645 -15.11 13.22 -65.38
N SER A 646 -15.19 12.36 -64.37
CA SER A 646 -14.69 10.98 -64.47
C SER A 646 -15.85 10.01 -64.62
N LEU A 647 -15.81 9.19 -65.68
CA LEU A 647 -16.79 8.13 -65.91
C LEU A 647 -16.08 6.78 -65.77
N CYS A 648 -16.42 6.03 -64.72
CA CYS A 648 -15.97 4.64 -64.57
C CYS A 648 -16.95 3.72 -65.29
N VAL A 649 -16.47 3.03 -66.31
CA VAL A 649 -17.20 1.96 -66.98
C VAL A 649 -16.41 0.68 -66.73
N GLY A 650 -17.02 -0.26 -65.99
CA GLY A 650 -16.51 -1.63 -65.88
C GLY A 650 -16.84 -2.40 -67.16
N GLU A 651 -16.14 -3.52 -67.40
CA GLU A 651 -16.68 -4.51 -68.34
C GLU A 651 -18.02 -5.06 -67.86
#